data_AF-W6XW99-F1
#
_entry.id   AF-W6XW99-F1
#
_cell.length_a   1.000
_cell.length_b   1.000
_cell.length_c   1.000
_cell.angle_alpha   90.00
_cell.angle_beta   90.00
_cell.angle_gamma   90.00
#
_symmetry.space_group_name_H-M   'P 1'
#
loop_
_entity.id
_entity.type
_entity.pdbx_description
1 polymer ?
#
loop_
_entity_poly.entity_id
_entity_poly.type
_entity_poly.pdbx_seq_one_letter_code
_entity_poly.pdbx_strand_id
1 'polypeptide(L)'
;MTEAAGLALGVVALWKTCVEVFEVVDSGRSYGIDYELLRVKLEVERIRLVTWGDTIGLDRENSTTQPDTRLQQSHVNETVMRLLGCIQHIFDNSERLQSKYGLRPSEGQTQNASIDVGVGPGILGAVFRRPYENLRRAARDRQKDTKLMKKALWAIHDRCKFQTMIMEIKGFNDNLESLFPGSRLQVAEALRIDVENSAAVEELQLLQEATSEDHEVLSDVASARLEALGASTVRSELLTERSTLYCSAKQKGALSISIHDPQSYSSKVSAYVYYEGQGEDRWWSRNEDGYVEPIHACFELYKRKRFHAKRKEKDYDLGTEDDNVLFSVESNSEYENVNPGTVTVKGFALDAWDYEDTNYPRESTVFTNTSDPGNITAKKLLRRIDELQKGAGKLGMLNCSDIFVNFLGTSSICLEWNNPKKNGGGIWNLLWQVILAKELARRLESKTDGGWTSGFTPRVLASLIVSDLWLRNVEIVLGESRFRLADLKGVENATEKTKAEDLKKKGNDVSAAMRTGLTNAKAQQEAELRRIDEEKDLKKHEGLRKAYVEQDYDTLMKGVEMHSRCHEQQVEGLLLFAEKMKWPWINEVRNYAEEAYSDLRGGQTLPADLHDWLFGMILPGQWFAFKIMTALILCTPSIKEKTGIAAFFDCGLSLPKKSYWRVRTVLGRVLGCLPGLISLCGWIGPSRNLSLVKHISRDPSAPIIVSSSGRGYDDTQPKEGEKIEPWMADMRNASNWIVPEPPVKQVSTCELKTIQLNRNNIGIGSIDDEEKVMYLAQLVFKRDDSPDLQTYKLFTNPVFVTPPPCRPGPKGAHEIHLRELHRYSEKNIWTIEQLRDHTAEDTEDIDVMVINATGKGAELLARAWCSERGKNAVIRRAGGPCYVCAVQAAGQGGLRTGVLIWVS
;
A
#
# COMPACT_ATOMS: atom_id res chain seq x y z
N MET A 1 -38.02 72.22 10.32
CA MET A 1 -37.88 71.43 9.07
C MET A 1 -36.43 71.30 8.58
N THR A 2 -35.48 72.12 9.05
CA THR A 2 -34.05 72.04 8.65
C THR A 2 -33.27 70.88 9.30
N GLU A 3 -33.56 70.49 10.56
CA GLU A 3 -32.90 69.33 11.21
C GLU A 3 -33.33 67.97 10.62
N ALA A 4 -34.62 67.79 10.31
CA ALA A 4 -35.14 66.55 9.74
C ALA A 4 -34.62 66.26 8.31
N ALA A 5 -34.31 67.31 7.54
CA ALA A 5 -33.71 67.17 6.22
C ALA A 5 -32.22 66.75 6.29
N GLY A 6 -31.48 67.20 7.31
CA GLY A 6 -30.07 66.86 7.52
C GLY A 6 -29.84 65.41 7.94
N LEU A 7 -30.69 64.87 8.81
CA LEU A 7 -30.64 63.47 9.28
C LEU A 7 -30.90 62.44 8.16
N ALA A 8 -31.80 62.75 7.23
CA ALA A 8 -32.08 61.88 6.09
C ALA A 8 -30.94 61.90 5.04
N LEU A 9 -30.24 63.03 4.88
CA LEU A 9 -29.10 63.15 3.96
C LEU A 9 -27.89 62.31 4.41
N GLY A 10 -27.65 62.22 5.72
CA GLY A 10 -26.58 61.39 6.29
C GLY A 10 -26.74 59.89 6.00
N VAL A 11 -27.97 59.36 6.16
CA VAL A 11 -28.30 57.96 5.88
C VAL A 11 -28.11 57.62 4.40
N VAL A 12 -28.57 58.48 3.49
CA VAL A 12 -28.43 58.27 2.04
C VAL A 12 -26.95 58.24 1.64
N ALA A 13 -26.13 59.14 2.18
CA ALA A 13 -24.71 59.18 1.88
C ALA A 13 -23.97 57.92 2.41
N LEU A 14 -24.30 57.48 3.63
CA LEU A 14 -23.69 56.28 4.21
C LEU A 14 -24.13 55.02 3.45
N TRP A 15 -25.41 54.86 3.15
CA TRP A 15 -25.94 53.75 2.36
C TRP A 15 -25.25 53.63 1.00
N LYS A 16 -25.17 54.72 0.22
CA LYS A 16 -24.46 54.71 -1.08
C LYS A 16 -23.01 54.25 -0.93
N THR A 17 -22.33 54.68 0.14
CA THR A 17 -20.96 54.24 0.44
C THR A 17 -20.89 52.74 0.72
N CYS A 18 -21.80 52.21 1.54
CA CYS A 18 -21.83 50.79 1.87
C CYS A 18 -22.03 49.91 0.63
N VAL A 19 -22.86 50.31 -0.33
CA VAL A 19 -23.08 49.50 -1.54
C VAL A 19 -21.90 49.52 -2.51
N GLU A 20 -21.19 50.65 -2.62
CA GLU A 20 -19.99 50.78 -3.47
C GLU A 20 -18.80 49.96 -2.92
N VAL A 21 -18.73 49.78 -1.60
CA VAL A 21 -17.60 49.13 -0.93
C VAL A 21 -17.50 47.63 -1.24
N PHE A 22 -18.57 46.99 -1.73
CA PHE A 22 -18.55 45.59 -2.17
C PHE A 22 -17.65 45.35 -3.40
N GLU A 23 -17.34 46.39 -4.19
CA GLU A 23 -16.48 46.30 -5.39
C GLU A 23 -14.98 46.14 -5.06
N VAL A 24 -14.62 46.19 -3.79
CA VAL A 24 -13.25 46.05 -3.29
C VAL A 24 -12.71 44.62 -3.40
N VAL A 25 -13.59 43.63 -3.60
CA VAL A 25 -13.22 42.21 -3.77
C VAL A 25 -13.03 41.90 -5.27
N ASP A 26 -11.81 41.51 -5.66
CA ASP A 26 -11.35 41.28 -7.04
C ASP A 26 -12.01 40.07 -7.72
N SER A 27 -12.17 40.19 -9.03
CA SER A 27 -12.74 39.22 -9.98
C SER A 27 -11.72 38.65 -10.98
N GLY A 28 -10.42 38.96 -10.85
CA GLY A 28 -9.41 38.67 -11.88
C GLY A 28 -8.82 37.25 -11.96
N ARG A 29 -9.18 36.30 -11.08
CA ARG A 29 -8.65 34.92 -11.14
C ARG A 29 -9.77 33.90 -11.04
N SER A 30 -9.86 33.02 -12.04
CA SER A 30 -10.72 31.84 -12.06
C SER A 30 -10.21 30.80 -11.05
N TYR A 31 -10.49 31.04 -9.77
CA TYR A 31 -10.48 29.98 -8.77
C TYR A 31 -11.81 29.23 -8.94
N GLY A 32 -11.79 27.89 -8.92
CA GLY A 32 -12.92 27.05 -9.35
C GLY A 32 -14.29 27.37 -8.74
N ILE A 33 -15.33 26.69 -9.22
CA ILE A 33 -16.76 26.96 -8.99
C ILE A 33 -17.15 27.38 -7.55
N ASP A 34 -16.53 26.80 -6.53
CA ASP A 34 -16.75 27.16 -5.12
C ASP A 34 -16.49 28.65 -4.79
N TYR A 35 -15.48 29.26 -5.41
CA TYR A 35 -15.14 30.67 -5.22
C TYR A 35 -16.10 31.58 -5.98
N GLU A 36 -16.59 31.13 -7.14
CA GLU A 36 -17.64 31.83 -7.88
C GLU A 36 -18.95 31.84 -7.09
N LEU A 37 -19.33 30.72 -6.44
CA LEU A 37 -20.52 30.66 -5.58
C LEU A 37 -20.44 31.60 -4.38
N LEU A 38 -19.28 31.67 -3.70
CA LEU A 38 -19.07 32.62 -2.60
C LEU A 38 -19.20 34.06 -3.07
N ARG A 39 -18.74 34.37 -4.28
CA ARG A 39 -18.89 35.71 -4.88
C ARG A 39 -20.36 36.01 -5.16
N VAL A 40 -21.09 35.07 -5.72
CA VAL A 40 -22.54 35.22 -5.97
C VAL A 40 -23.29 35.44 -4.65
N LYS A 41 -22.95 34.70 -3.57
CA LYS A 41 -23.53 34.92 -2.23
C LYS A 41 -23.28 36.34 -1.71
N LEU A 42 -22.07 36.86 -1.84
CA LEU A 42 -21.76 38.24 -1.46
C LEU A 42 -22.55 39.26 -2.32
N GLU A 43 -22.67 39.00 -3.62
CA GLU A 43 -23.39 39.87 -4.55
C GLU A 43 -24.91 39.90 -4.25
N VAL A 44 -25.50 38.77 -3.85
CA VAL A 44 -26.89 38.72 -3.40
C VAL A 44 -27.11 39.67 -2.21
N GLU A 45 -26.20 39.69 -1.24
CA GLU A 45 -26.30 40.61 -0.10
C GLU A 45 -26.13 42.08 -0.49
N ARG A 46 -25.33 42.38 -1.53
CA ARG A 46 -25.24 43.72 -2.11
C ARG A 46 -26.57 44.13 -2.73
N ILE A 47 -27.18 43.25 -3.53
CA ILE A 47 -28.44 43.51 -4.24
C ILE A 47 -29.59 43.66 -3.25
N ARG A 48 -29.62 42.88 -2.16
CA ARG A 48 -30.57 43.06 -1.06
C ARG A 48 -30.46 44.45 -0.43
N LEU A 49 -29.23 44.91 -0.15
CA LEU A 49 -29.00 46.23 0.44
C LEU A 49 -29.43 47.39 -0.49
N VAL A 50 -29.23 47.24 -1.81
CA VAL A 50 -29.73 48.19 -2.82
C VAL A 50 -31.25 48.23 -2.79
N THR A 51 -31.86 47.06 -2.94
CA THR A 51 -33.32 46.91 -3.05
C THR A 51 -34.02 47.41 -1.79
N TRP A 52 -33.42 47.14 -0.62
CA TRP A 52 -33.87 47.72 0.64
C TRP A 52 -33.90 49.25 0.58
N GLY A 53 -32.79 49.90 0.16
CA GLY A 53 -32.72 51.36 0.04
C GLY A 53 -33.78 51.95 -0.89
N ASP A 54 -34.08 51.26 -1.99
CA ASP A 54 -35.16 51.64 -2.91
C ASP A 54 -36.54 51.55 -2.24
N THR A 55 -36.79 50.49 -1.46
CA THR A 55 -38.10 50.25 -0.81
C THR A 55 -38.44 51.29 0.24
N ILE A 56 -37.45 51.81 0.96
CA ILE A 56 -37.64 52.82 2.01
C ILE A 56 -37.53 54.27 1.50
N GLY A 57 -37.33 54.46 0.18
CA GLY A 57 -37.29 55.77 -0.47
C GLY A 57 -35.98 56.55 -0.23
N LEU A 58 -34.83 55.85 -0.09
CA LEU A 58 -33.52 56.52 -0.02
C LEU A 58 -33.03 57.01 -1.39
N ASP A 59 -33.51 56.42 -2.48
CA ASP A 59 -33.22 56.86 -3.85
C ASP A 59 -34.22 57.93 -4.33
N ARG A 60 -33.83 59.21 -4.16
CA ARG A 60 -34.70 60.38 -4.35
C ARG A 60 -35.02 60.72 -5.81
N GLU A 61 -34.29 60.20 -6.78
CA GLU A 61 -34.44 60.63 -8.18
C GLU A 61 -35.45 59.79 -8.98
N ASN A 62 -35.77 58.58 -8.51
CA ASN A 62 -36.56 57.62 -9.29
C ASN A 62 -37.73 56.98 -8.52
N SER A 63 -37.84 57.21 -7.21
CA SER A 63 -38.95 56.67 -6.42
C SER A 63 -40.10 57.68 -6.32
N THR A 64 -41.30 57.27 -6.75
CA THR A 64 -42.56 57.92 -6.35
C THR A 64 -42.84 57.73 -4.86
N THR A 65 -42.02 56.91 -4.20
CA THR A 65 -42.05 56.56 -2.78
C THR A 65 -41.43 57.68 -1.94
N GLN A 66 -42.23 58.32 -1.09
CA GLN A 66 -41.69 59.23 -0.08
C GLN A 66 -40.81 58.44 0.92
N PRO A 67 -39.71 59.04 1.43
CA PRO A 67 -38.90 58.41 2.46
C PRO A 67 -39.76 57.95 3.63
N ASP A 68 -39.57 56.71 4.08
CA ASP A 68 -40.37 56.17 5.18
C ASP A 68 -40.31 57.10 6.40
N THR A 69 -41.48 57.50 6.90
CA THR A 69 -41.61 58.45 8.02
C THR A 69 -40.85 58.02 9.28
N ARG A 70 -40.56 56.73 9.45
CA ARG A 70 -39.75 56.20 10.56
C ARG A 70 -38.30 56.63 10.51
N LEU A 71 -37.76 56.98 9.34
CA LEU A 71 -36.41 57.56 9.23
C LEU A 71 -36.28 58.91 9.95
N GLN A 72 -37.41 59.57 10.25
CA GLN A 72 -37.46 60.81 11.04
C GLN A 72 -37.39 60.53 12.55
N GLN A 73 -37.59 59.29 12.99
CA GLN A 73 -37.46 58.91 14.39
C GLN A 73 -35.98 58.76 14.74
N SER A 74 -35.51 59.56 15.70
CA SER A 74 -34.08 59.63 16.08
C SER A 74 -33.47 58.26 16.38
N HIS A 75 -34.19 57.38 17.07
CA HIS A 75 -33.70 56.05 17.46
C HIS A 75 -33.58 55.09 16.26
N VAL A 76 -34.52 55.13 15.31
CA VAL A 76 -34.47 54.33 14.09
C VAL A 76 -33.33 54.82 13.20
N ASN A 77 -33.22 56.14 13.02
CA ASN A 77 -32.15 56.75 12.23
C ASN A 77 -30.76 56.39 12.79
N GLU A 78 -30.56 56.52 14.09
CA GLU A 78 -29.30 56.17 14.74
C GLU A 78 -28.97 54.68 14.58
N THR A 79 -29.97 53.80 14.69
CA THR A 79 -29.78 52.36 14.51
C THR A 79 -29.42 52.02 13.06
N VAL A 80 -30.08 52.64 12.08
CA VAL A 80 -29.76 52.48 10.65
C VAL A 80 -28.33 52.96 10.36
N MET A 81 -27.95 54.14 10.86
CA MET A 81 -26.60 54.68 10.72
C MET A 81 -25.55 53.76 11.34
N ARG A 82 -25.81 53.18 12.52
CA ARG A 82 -24.92 52.20 13.18
C ARG A 82 -24.78 50.93 12.36
N LEU A 83 -25.88 50.35 11.86
CA LEU A 83 -25.86 49.11 11.07
C LEU A 83 -25.12 49.31 9.73
N LEU A 84 -25.39 50.41 9.02
CA LEU A 84 -24.65 50.76 7.81
C LEU A 84 -23.16 51.02 8.11
N GLY A 85 -22.86 51.69 9.22
CA GLY A 85 -21.49 51.89 9.69
C GLY A 85 -20.76 50.58 10.01
N CYS A 86 -21.45 49.58 10.56
CA CYS A 86 -20.89 48.24 10.78
C CYS A 86 -20.53 47.54 9.46
N ILE A 87 -21.40 47.66 8.45
CA ILE A 87 -21.12 47.12 7.10
C ILE A 87 -19.88 47.80 6.52
N GLN A 88 -19.79 49.13 6.57
CA GLN A 88 -18.61 49.85 6.08
C GLN A 88 -17.33 49.42 6.81
N HIS A 89 -17.39 49.30 8.15
CA HIS A 89 -16.23 48.94 8.97
C HIS A 89 -15.69 47.52 8.69
N ILE A 90 -16.51 46.59 8.18
CA ILE A 90 -16.01 45.27 7.74
C ILE A 90 -14.92 45.43 6.69
N PHE A 91 -15.12 46.34 5.73
CA PHE A 91 -14.24 46.53 4.58
C PHE A 91 -13.13 47.56 4.81
N ASP A 92 -13.27 48.44 5.80
CA ASP A 92 -12.22 49.42 6.15
C ASP A 92 -11.07 48.80 6.96
N ASN A 93 -11.30 47.65 7.62
CA ASN A 93 -10.29 46.99 8.47
C ASN A 93 -9.49 45.92 7.69
N SER A 94 -8.36 46.32 7.11
CA SER A 94 -7.48 45.45 6.31
C SER A 94 -6.91 44.25 7.06
N GLU A 95 -6.70 44.36 8.37
CA GLU A 95 -6.21 43.25 9.20
C GLU A 95 -7.31 42.20 9.39
N ARG A 96 -8.55 42.65 9.61
CA ARG A 96 -9.73 41.78 9.74
C ARG A 96 -10.07 41.09 8.41
N LEU A 97 -9.94 41.80 7.29
CA LEU A 97 -10.10 41.21 5.94
C LEU A 97 -9.15 40.02 5.73
N GLN A 98 -7.90 40.11 6.20
CA GLN A 98 -6.93 39.02 6.05
C GLN A 98 -7.10 37.90 7.09
N SER A 99 -7.04 38.26 8.38
CA SER A 99 -6.95 37.30 9.48
C SER A 99 -8.27 36.54 9.70
N LYS A 100 -9.39 37.29 9.72
CA LYS A 100 -10.74 36.78 10.05
C LYS A 100 -11.52 36.36 8.80
N TYR A 101 -11.41 37.11 7.72
CA TYR A 101 -12.20 36.86 6.50
C TYR A 101 -11.44 36.21 5.34
N GLY A 102 -10.12 35.99 5.49
CA GLY A 102 -9.37 35.16 4.55
C GLY A 102 -9.14 35.78 3.18
N LEU A 103 -9.13 37.11 3.08
CA LEU A 103 -8.80 37.86 1.86
C LEU A 103 -7.31 38.17 1.79
N ARG A 104 -6.76 38.38 0.59
CA ARG A 104 -5.39 38.87 0.37
C ARG A 104 -5.35 40.01 -0.64
N PRO A 105 -4.41 40.97 -0.53
CA PRO A 105 -4.22 41.99 -1.55
C PRO A 105 -3.89 41.35 -2.90
N SER A 106 -4.56 41.79 -3.97
CA SER A 106 -4.30 41.29 -5.33
C SER A 106 -2.96 41.84 -5.85
N GLU A 107 -1.93 40.98 -5.93
CA GLU A 107 -0.63 41.35 -6.48
C GLU A 107 -0.67 41.30 -8.02
N GLY A 108 -0.80 42.48 -8.63
CA GLY A 108 -0.48 42.69 -10.05
C GLY A 108 -1.64 43.16 -10.92
N GLN A 109 -1.88 44.47 -10.97
CA GLN A 109 -2.17 45.25 -12.18
C GLN A 109 -2.21 46.75 -11.87
N THR A 110 -1.05 47.33 -11.53
CA THR A 110 -0.78 48.74 -11.86
C THR A 110 -0.44 48.83 -13.34
N GLN A 111 -1.45 48.73 -14.20
CA GLN A 111 -1.36 49.27 -15.55
C GLN A 111 -2.32 50.45 -15.67
N ASN A 112 -1.81 51.50 -16.31
CA ASN A 112 -2.47 52.76 -16.61
C ASN A 112 -3.66 52.58 -17.56
N ALA A 113 -4.71 51.88 -17.13
CA ALA A 113 -6.04 52.10 -17.64
C ALA A 113 -6.66 53.20 -16.78
N SER A 114 -7.09 54.28 -17.40
CA SER A 114 -8.22 55.05 -16.87
C SER A 114 -9.39 54.07 -16.78
N ILE A 115 -9.49 53.35 -15.66
CA ILE A 115 -10.69 52.59 -15.33
C ILE A 115 -11.73 53.67 -15.10
N ASP A 116 -12.52 53.92 -16.14
CA ASP A 116 -13.84 54.47 -15.99
C ASP A 116 -14.48 53.65 -14.86
N VAL A 117 -14.62 54.23 -13.65
CA VAL A 117 -15.34 53.60 -12.52
C VAL A 117 -16.83 53.62 -12.89
N GLY A 118 -17.14 53.00 -14.03
CA GLY A 118 -18.47 52.65 -14.43
C GLY A 118 -18.73 51.31 -13.77
N VAL A 119 -19.76 51.27 -12.92
CA VAL A 119 -20.36 50.04 -12.41
C VAL A 119 -20.51 49.07 -13.60
N GLY A 120 -19.63 48.05 -13.65
CA GLY A 120 -19.74 46.98 -14.62
C GLY A 120 -21.04 46.19 -14.34
N PRO A 121 -21.60 45.47 -15.32
CA PRO A 121 -22.63 44.49 -14.99
C PRO A 121 -21.99 43.49 -14.02
N GLY A 122 -22.48 43.43 -12.78
CA GLY A 122 -21.97 42.47 -11.80
C GLY A 122 -22.22 41.03 -12.25
N ILE A 123 -21.73 40.04 -11.49
CA ILE A 123 -21.86 38.61 -11.82
C ILE A 123 -23.32 38.14 -12.00
N LEU A 124 -24.28 38.91 -11.49
CA LEU A 124 -25.73 38.70 -11.66
C LEU A 124 -26.40 39.86 -12.42
N GLY A 125 -25.64 40.56 -13.26
CA GLY A 125 -26.03 41.79 -13.91
C GLY A 125 -27.20 41.65 -14.89
N ALA A 126 -27.33 40.48 -15.54
CA ALA A 126 -28.45 40.20 -16.44
C ALA A 126 -29.71 39.80 -15.67
N VAL A 127 -29.58 39.15 -14.50
CA VAL A 127 -30.71 38.81 -13.62
C VAL A 127 -31.25 40.03 -12.89
N PHE A 128 -30.40 40.81 -12.21
CA PHE A 128 -30.83 41.93 -11.37
C PHE A 128 -30.61 43.30 -12.03
N ARG A 129 -31.04 43.43 -13.28
CA ARG A 129 -30.77 44.61 -14.11
C ARG A 129 -31.18 45.93 -13.44
N ARG A 130 -32.36 45.97 -12.82
CA ARG A 130 -32.92 47.18 -12.17
C ARG A 130 -32.06 47.66 -10.99
N PRO A 131 -31.73 46.84 -9.98
CA PRO A 131 -30.77 47.21 -8.92
C PRO A 131 -29.41 47.70 -9.45
N TYR A 132 -28.85 47.06 -10.48
CA TYR A 132 -27.55 47.48 -11.05
C TYR A 132 -27.63 48.80 -11.82
N GLU A 133 -28.73 49.08 -12.51
CA GLU A 133 -28.96 50.36 -13.19
C GLU A 133 -29.07 51.52 -12.18
N ASN A 134 -29.73 51.29 -11.03
CA ASN A 134 -29.83 52.25 -9.94
C ASN A 134 -28.43 52.51 -9.34
N LEU A 135 -27.65 51.45 -9.11
CA LEU A 135 -26.27 51.56 -8.65
C LEU A 135 -25.38 52.36 -9.61
N ARG A 136 -25.49 52.08 -10.91
CA ARG A 136 -24.69 52.74 -11.94
C ARG A 136 -25.01 54.22 -12.10
N ARG A 137 -26.24 54.64 -11.80
CA ARG A 137 -26.61 56.07 -11.77
C ARG A 137 -26.08 56.75 -10.52
N ALA A 138 -26.31 56.17 -9.34
CA ALA A 138 -25.84 56.71 -8.07
C ALA A 138 -24.31 56.92 -8.03
N ALA A 139 -23.55 56.04 -8.67
CA ALA A 139 -22.10 56.17 -8.84
C ALA A 139 -21.69 57.34 -9.77
N ARG A 140 -22.42 57.56 -10.89
CA ARG A 140 -22.14 58.66 -11.84
C ARG A 140 -22.39 60.04 -11.25
N ASP A 141 -23.40 60.18 -10.40
CA ASP A 141 -23.72 61.46 -9.75
C ASP A 141 -22.65 61.87 -8.72
N ARG A 142 -22.04 60.89 -8.04
CA ARG A 142 -20.89 61.11 -7.13
C ARG A 142 -19.57 61.36 -7.83
N GLN A 143 -19.36 60.74 -9.00
CA GLN A 143 -18.15 60.93 -9.81
C GLN A 143 -17.99 62.37 -10.30
N LYS A 144 -19.10 63.13 -10.44
CA LYS A 144 -19.05 64.56 -10.76
C LYS A 144 -18.45 65.41 -9.62
N ASP A 145 -18.54 64.97 -8.38
CA ASP A 145 -18.20 65.77 -7.19
C ASP A 145 -16.97 65.26 -6.40
N THR A 146 -16.40 64.10 -6.73
CA THR A 146 -15.25 63.55 -5.97
C THR A 146 -14.27 62.75 -6.82
N LYS A 147 -12.98 63.11 -6.75
CA LYS A 147 -11.87 62.26 -7.25
C LYS A 147 -11.65 61.11 -6.26
N LEU A 148 -12.29 59.97 -6.49
CA LEU A 148 -12.15 58.79 -5.66
C LEU A 148 -10.73 58.21 -5.73
N MET A 149 -10.17 57.97 -4.54
CA MET A 149 -8.88 57.32 -4.31
C MET A 149 -8.92 55.87 -4.81
N LYS A 150 -7.83 55.41 -5.45
CA LYS A 150 -7.65 54.02 -5.89
C LYS A 150 -7.84 53.06 -4.70
N LYS A 151 -8.95 52.31 -4.65
CA LYS A 151 -9.14 51.26 -3.65
C LYS A 151 -8.30 50.04 -4.04
N ALA A 152 -7.67 49.40 -3.05
CA ALA A 152 -6.94 48.15 -3.24
C ALA A 152 -7.92 47.01 -3.49
N LEU A 153 -7.66 46.17 -4.49
CA LEU A 153 -8.46 44.99 -4.82
C LEU A 153 -8.04 43.79 -3.95
N TRP A 154 -9.01 43.04 -3.43
CA TRP A 154 -8.79 41.91 -2.52
C TRP A 154 -9.26 40.58 -3.12
N ALA A 155 -8.40 39.56 -3.15
CA ALA A 155 -8.73 38.22 -3.63
C ALA A 155 -9.12 37.26 -2.49
N ILE A 156 -10.06 36.35 -2.74
CA ILE A 156 -10.48 35.31 -1.79
C ILE A 156 -9.40 34.23 -1.72
N HIS A 157 -8.88 33.97 -0.51
CA HIS A 157 -7.84 32.95 -0.27
C HIS A 157 -8.33 31.79 0.61
N ASP A 158 -9.27 32.02 1.53
CA ASP A 158 -9.81 31.00 2.44
C ASP A 158 -11.35 30.99 2.40
N ARG A 159 -11.90 29.89 1.88
CA ARG A 159 -13.34 29.69 1.66
C ARG A 159 -14.15 29.80 2.95
N CYS A 160 -13.74 29.11 4.02
CA CYS A 160 -14.50 29.05 5.26
C CYS A 160 -14.50 30.39 5.99
N LYS A 161 -13.36 31.09 5.96
CA LYS A 161 -13.25 32.44 6.55
C LYS A 161 -14.07 33.47 5.78
N PHE A 162 -14.10 33.39 4.46
CA PHE A 162 -14.88 34.32 3.66
C PHE A 162 -16.38 34.13 3.83
N GLN A 163 -16.87 32.89 3.97
CA GLN A 163 -18.27 32.61 4.31
C GLN A 163 -18.70 33.29 5.62
N THR A 164 -17.79 33.45 6.59
CA THR A 164 -18.05 34.17 7.85
C THR A 164 -18.34 35.65 7.61
N MET A 165 -17.67 36.28 6.64
CA MET A 165 -17.94 37.67 6.25
C MET A 165 -19.35 37.85 5.69
N ILE A 166 -19.75 36.94 4.79
CA ILE A 166 -21.06 36.95 4.16
C ILE A 166 -22.18 36.81 5.20
N MET A 167 -22.02 35.89 6.16
CA MET A 167 -23.01 35.70 7.24
C MET A 167 -23.15 36.94 8.14
N GLU A 168 -22.05 37.66 8.44
CA GLU A 168 -22.12 38.90 9.20
C GLU A 168 -22.86 40.01 8.43
N ILE A 169 -22.58 40.17 7.14
CA ILE A 169 -23.27 41.14 6.27
C ILE A 169 -24.76 40.82 6.17
N LYS A 170 -25.11 39.55 5.94
CA LYS A 170 -26.49 39.07 5.92
C LYS A 170 -27.23 39.44 7.20
N GLY A 171 -26.60 39.20 8.36
CA GLY A 171 -27.16 39.58 9.65
C GLY A 171 -27.43 41.08 9.80
N PHE A 172 -26.56 41.94 9.25
CA PHE A 172 -26.82 43.38 9.22
C PHE A 172 -27.98 43.76 8.29
N ASN A 173 -28.07 43.15 7.10
CA ASN A 173 -29.18 43.36 6.17
C ASN A 173 -30.52 42.92 6.78
N ASP A 174 -30.57 41.74 7.40
CA ASP A 174 -31.78 41.23 8.07
C ASP A 174 -32.25 42.19 9.19
N ASN A 175 -31.30 42.74 9.94
CA ASN A 175 -31.61 43.75 10.96
C ASN A 175 -32.12 45.05 10.34
N LEU A 176 -31.53 45.53 9.24
CA LEU A 176 -32.01 46.72 8.52
C LEU A 176 -33.44 46.55 7.98
N GLU A 177 -33.76 45.39 7.41
CA GLU A 177 -35.12 45.06 6.97
C GLU A 177 -36.11 44.98 8.15
N SER A 178 -35.69 44.44 9.30
CA SER A 178 -36.57 44.29 10.46
C SER A 178 -37.04 45.62 11.06
N LEU A 179 -36.29 46.71 10.87
CA LEU A 179 -36.63 48.05 11.37
C LEU A 179 -37.83 48.68 10.64
N PHE A 180 -38.16 48.18 9.45
CA PHE A 180 -39.22 48.71 8.60
C PHE A 180 -40.25 47.61 8.27
N PRO A 181 -41.39 47.55 9.00
CA PRO A 181 -42.51 46.69 8.67
C PRO A 181 -42.89 46.71 7.19
N GLY A 182 -42.90 45.52 6.58
CA GLY A 182 -43.21 45.31 5.16
C GLY A 182 -42.01 45.32 4.23
N SER A 183 -40.86 45.89 4.63
CA SER A 183 -39.69 46.02 3.76
C SER A 183 -39.14 44.66 3.31
N ARG A 184 -39.03 43.67 4.21
CA ARG A 184 -38.59 42.31 3.89
C ARG A 184 -39.43 41.65 2.78
N LEU A 185 -40.75 41.82 2.83
CA LEU A 185 -41.65 41.29 1.80
C LEU A 185 -41.49 42.05 0.47
N GLN A 186 -41.35 43.38 0.53
CA GLN A 186 -41.15 44.21 -0.66
C GLN A 186 -39.80 43.95 -1.34
N VAL A 187 -38.73 43.73 -0.57
CA VAL A 187 -37.41 43.34 -1.07
C VAL A 187 -37.50 41.96 -1.72
N ALA A 188 -38.09 40.97 -1.05
CA ALA A 188 -38.24 39.62 -1.60
C ALA A 188 -39.05 39.61 -2.91
N GLU A 189 -40.15 40.36 -2.97
CA GLU A 189 -41.00 40.47 -4.16
C GLU A 189 -40.26 41.16 -5.31
N ALA A 190 -39.53 42.23 -5.02
CA ALA A 190 -38.70 42.93 -5.99
C ALA A 190 -37.63 42.01 -6.62
N LEU A 191 -36.95 41.21 -5.80
CA LEU A 191 -35.96 40.24 -6.29
C LEU A 191 -36.61 39.11 -7.08
N ARG A 192 -37.77 38.63 -6.65
CA ARG A 192 -38.57 37.63 -7.36
C ARG A 192 -38.91 38.09 -8.77
N ILE A 193 -39.44 39.30 -8.92
CA ILE A 193 -39.80 39.90 -10.22
C ILE A 193 -38.58 39.98 -11.15
N ASP A 194 -37.42 40.38 -10.61
CA ASP A 194 -36.18 40.48 -11.39
C ASP A 194 -35.74 39.08 -11.90
N VAL A 195 -35.85 38.03 -11.08
CA VAL A 195 -35.56 36.64 -11.47
C VAL A 195 -36.56 36.08 -12.49
N GLU A 196 -37.86 36.27 -12.27
CA GLU A 196 -38.92 35.77 -13.17
C GLU A 196 -38.81 36.37 -14.58
N ASN A 197 -38.31 37.59 -14.71
CA ASN A 197 -38.15 38.28 -15.99
C ASN A 197 -36.80 38.02 -16.69
N SER A 198 -35.85 37.38 -16.01
CA SER A 198 -34.52 37.10 -16.58
C SER A 198 -34.57 35.96 -17.61
N ALA A 199 -33.69 36.02 -18.60
CA ALA A 199 -33.44 34.94 -19.56
C ALA A 199 -31.98 34.43 -19.52
N ALA A 200 -31.18 34.90 -18.55
CA ALA A 200 -29.78 34.55 -18.41
C ALA A 200 -29.62 33.21 -17.69
N VAL A 201 -29.61 32.11 -18.45
CA VAL A 201 -29.58 30.74 -17.91
C VAL A 201 -28.37 30.50 -16.99
N GLU A 202 -27.17 30.92 -17.40
CA GLU A 202 -25.93 30.72 -16.62
C GLU A 202 -25.97 31.49 -15.28
N GLU A 203 -26.41 32.75 -15.29
CA GLU A 203 -26.54 33.55 -14.06
C GLU A 203 -27.66 33.03 -13.14
N LEU A 204 -28.75 32.54 -13.71
CA LEU A 204 -29.85 31.92 -12.95
C LEU A 204 -29.41 30.61 -12.27
N GLN A 205 -28.55 29.82 -12.92
CA GLN A 205 -27.97 28.60 -12.33
C GLN A 205 -27.04 28.93 -11.16
N LEU A 206 -26.13 29.89 -11.36
CA LEU A 206 -25.24 30.38 -10.29
C LEU A 206 -26.03 30.97 -9.11
N LEU A 207 -27.08 31.74 -9.40
CA LEU A 207 -27.96 32.32 -8.39
C LEU A 207 -28.70 31.25 -7.59
N GLN A 208 -29.30 30.27 -8.28
CA GLN A 208 -30.01 29.16 -7.65
C GLN A 208 -29.08 28.41 -6.67
N GLU A 209 -27.88 28.08 -7.12
CA GLU A 209 -26.93 27.31 -6.30
C GLU A 209 -26.45 28.11 -5.08
N ALA A 210 -26.06 29.37 -5.29
CA ALA A 210 -25.56 30.24 -4.23
C ALA A 210 -26.64 30.56 -3.18
N THR A 211 -27.92 30.58 -3.55
CA THR A 211 -29.03 30.95 -2.66
C THR A 211 -29.68 29.76 -1.95
N SER A 212 -29.32 28.52 -2.32
CA SER A 212 -29.96 27.29 -1.82
C SER A 212 -29.97 27.11 -0.29
N GLU A 213 -28.97 27.62 0.42
CA GLU A 213 -28.87 27.50 1.89
C GLU A 213 -29.39 28.73 2.63
N ASP A 214 -29.22 29.91 2.02
CA ASP A 214 -29.35 31.20 2.70
C ASP A 214 -30.66 31.93 2.37
N HIS A 215 -31.24 31.66 1.19
CA HIS A 215 -32.40 32.34 0.58
C HIS A 215 -33.27 31.36 -0.25
N GLU A 216 -33.88 30.37 0.42
CA GLU A 216 -34.65 29.27 -0.21
C GLU A 216 -35.70 29.76 -1.23
N VAL A 217 -36.46 30.81 -0.89
CA VAL A 217 -37.50 31.39 -1.77
C VAL A 217 -36.90 31.91 -3.10
N LEU A 218 -35.72 32.52 -3.05
CA LEU A 218 -35.07 33.05 -4.25
C LEU A 218 -34.51 31.92 -5.12
N SER A 219 -34.00 30.85 -4.49
CA SER A 219 -33.57 29.62 -5.15
C SER A 219 -34.74 28.92 -5.85
N ASP A 220 -35.90 28.85 -5.21
CA ASP A 220 -37.11 28.23 -5.79
C ASP A 220 -37.62 29.00 -7.02
N VAL A 221 -37.62 30.33 -6.94
CA VAL A 221 -38.01 31.18 -8.08
C VAL A 221 -37.03 31.03 -9.24
N ALA A 222 -35.72 30.99 -8.96
CA ALA A 222 -34.69 30.75 -9.98
C ALA A 222 -34.84 29.36 -10.62
N SER A 223 -35.14 28.34 -9.81
CA SER A 223 -35.43 26.97 -10.27
C SER A 223 -36.63 26.92 -11.21
N ALA A 224 -37.76 27.48 -10.79
CA ALA A 224 -38.99 27.51 -11.60
C ALA A 224 -38.76 28.25 -12.92
N ARG A 225 -37.94 29.30 -12.90
CA ARG A 225 -37.55 30.02 -14.12
C ARG A 225 -36.66 29.20 -15.04
N LEU A 226 -35.67 28.48 -14.52
CA LEU A 226 -34.80 27.58 -15.30
C LEU A 226 -35.57 26.41 -15.92
N GLU A 227 -36.55 25.87 -15.20
CA GLU A 227 -37.48 24.86 -15.71
C GLU A 227 -38.31 25.40 -16.88
N ALA A 228 -38.86 26.61 -16.73
CA ALA A 228 -39.58 27.28 -17.81
C ALA A 228 -38.71 27.58 -19.05
N LEU A 229 -37.38 27.72 -18.85
CA LEU A 229 -36.39 27.93 -19.91
C LEU A 229 -35.82 26.63 -20.50
N GLY A 230 -36.22 25.46 -20.00
CA GLY A 230 -35.79 24.14 -20.53
C GLY A 230 -34.36 23.73 -20.20
N ALA A 231 -33.74 24.33 -19.17
CA ALA A 231 -32.33 24.15 -18.82
C ALA A 231 -32.10 23.19 -17.62
N SER A 232 -32.76 22.02 -17.61
CA SER A 232 -32.76 21.09 -16.45
C SER A 232 -31.54 20.15 -16.34
N THR A 233 -30.66 20.11 -17.34
CA THR A 233 -29.63 19.05 -17.47
C THR A 233 -28.47 19.17 -16.47
N VAL A 234 -28.08 20.38 -16.07
CA VAL A 234 -26.93 20.62 -15.17
C VAL A 234 -27.28 20.33 -13.69
N ARG A 235 -28.56 20.52 -13.30
CA ARG A 235 -29.06 20.20 -11.95
C ARG A 235 -28.90 18.70 -11.63
N SER A 236 -29.09 17.82 -12.61
CA SER A 236 -28.96 16.36 -12.43
C SER A 236 -27.54 15.93 -12.02
N GLU A 237 -26.52 16.44 -12.69
CA GLU A 237 -25.11 16.04 -12.45
C GLU A 237 -24.57 16.62 -11.14
N LEU A 238 -24.82 17.90 -10.86
CA LEU A 238 -24.38 18.59 -9.64
C LEU A 238 -25.11 18.12 -8.38
N LEU A 239 -26.38 17.75 -8.49
CA LEU A 239 -27.14 17.15 -7.40
C LEU A 239 -26.62 15.76 -7.05
N THR A 240 -26.28 14.95 -8.06
CA THR A 240 -25.65 13.63 -7.88
C THR A 240 -24.31 13.77 -7.16
N GLU A 241 -23.50 14.77 -7.53
CA GLU A 241 -22.22 15.08 -6.87
C GLU A 241 -22.40 15.56 -5.41
N ARG A 242 -23.39 16.40 -5.11
CA ARG A 242 -23.67 16.79 -3.70
C ARG A 242 -24.17 15.62 -2.86
N SER A 243 -24.94 14.70 -3.42
CA SER A 243 -25.36 13.48 -2.70
C SER A 243 -24.22 12.50 -2.48
N THR A 244 -23.31 12.32 -3.44
CA THR A 244 -22.13 11.46 -3.26
C THR A 244 -21.21 12.02 -2.17
N LEU A 245 -21.04 13.34 -2.10
CA LEU A 245 -20.34 14.03 -1.00
C LEU A 245 -21.02 13.81 0.36
N TYR A 246 -22.36 13.87 0.42
CA TYR A 246 -23.12 13.60 1.65
C TYR A 246 -22.95 12.14 2.11
N CYS A 247 -23.06 11.17 1.19
CA CYS A 247 -22.82 9.75 1.48
C CYS A 247 -21.37 9.50 1.92
N SER A 248 -20.39 10.12 1.25
CA SER A 248 -18.97 10.03 1.62
C SER A 248 -18.71 10.62 3.02
N ALA A 249 -19.37 11.71 3.39
CA ALA A 249 -19.26 12.28 4.74
C ALA A 249 -19.79 11.33 5.82
N LYS A 250 -20.82 10.54 5.53
CA LYS A 250 -21.34 9.49 6.42
C LYS A 250 -20.39 8.30 6.56
N GLN A 251 -19.69 7.97 5.49
CA GLN A 251 -18.67 6.91 5.47
C GLN A 251 -17.30 7.38 5.93
N LYS A 252 -17.12 8.62 6.38
CA LYS A 252 -15.80 9.13 6.79
C LYS A 252 -15.13 8.19 7.81
N GLY A 253 -13.90 7.78 7.52
CA GLY A 253 -13.13 6.83 8.32
C GLY A 253 -13.46 5.35 8.07
N ALA A 254 -14.43 5.04 7.20
CA ALA A 254 -14.72 3.67 6.80
C ALA A 254 -13.52 3.08 6.09
N LEU A 255 -13.25 1.81 6.39
CA LEU A 255 -12.23 1.03 5.72
C LEU A 255 -12.74 0.64 4.34
N SER A 256 -12.00 1.05 3.31
CA SER A 256 -12.23 0.63 1.94
C SER A 256 -11.01 -0.16 1.44
N ILE A 257 -11.28 -1.26 0.77
CA ILE A 257 -10.26 -2.15 0.20
C ILE A 257 -10.55 -2.24 -1.29
N SER A 258 -9.53 -2.00 -2.12
CA SER A 258 -9.63 -2.24 -3.56
C SER A 258 -8.61 -3.28 -3.99
N ILE A 259 -9.01 -4.17 -4.89
CA ILE A 259 -8.11 -5.08 -5.60
C ILE A 259 -8.05 -4.66 -7.06
N HIS A 260 -6.83 -4.53 -7.59
CA HIS A 260 -6.56 -4.28 -8.99
C HIS A 260 -6.28 -5.61 -9.68
N ASP A 261 -7.18 -5.94 -10.58
CA ASP A 261 -7.13 -7.12 -11.43
C ASP A 261 -5.88 -7.11 -12.33
N PRO A 262 -5.38 -8.29 -12.74
CA PRO A 262 -4.20 -8.38 -13.57
C PRO A 262 -4.52 -7.87 -14.99
N GLN A 263 -3.56 -7.19 -15.63
CA GLN A 263 -3.77 -6.53 -16.92
C GLN A 263 -3.40 -7.45 -18.10
N SER A 264 -3.76 -7.12 -19.34
CA SER A 264 -3.45 -7.98 -20.50
C SER A 264 -1.94 -8.28 -20.66
N TYR A 265 -1.08 -7.38 -20.19
CA TYR A 265 0.38 -7.49 -20.30
C TYR A 265 1.10 -7.77 -18.97
N SER A 266 0.38 -7.92 -17.85
CA SER A 266 0.99 -8.19 -16.53
C SER A 266 0.11 -9.08 -15.67
N SER A 267 0.70 -10.13 -15.07
CA SER A 267 0.05 -11.00 -14.08
C SER A 267 -0.12 -10.36 -12.71
N LYS A 268 0.40 -9.13 -12.55
CA LYS A 268 0.41 -8.43 -11.27
C LYS A 268 -1.00 -8.12 -10.79
N VAL A 269 -1.32 -8.68 -9.63
CA VAL A 269 -2.47 -8.30 -8.82
C VAL A 269 -1.97 -7.43 -7.68
N SER A 270 -2.69 -6.35 -7.35
CA SER A 270 -2.32 -5.44 -6.26
C SER A 270 -3.55 -5.06 -5.46
N ALA A 271 -3.43 -4.94 -4.14
CA ALA A 271 -4.52 -4.47 -3.30
C ALA A 271 -4.11 -3.22 -2.53
N TYR A 272 -5.07 -2.31 -2.36
CA TYR A 272 -4.90 -1.07 -1.62
C TYR A 272 -5.91 -1.00 -0.49
N VAL A 273 -5.47 -0.41 0.60
CA VAL A 273 -6.28 -0.11 1.77
C VAL A 273 -6.31 1.39 1.92
N TYR A 274 -7.50 1.98 2.03
CA TYR A 274 -7.66 3.39 2.28
C TYR A 274 -8.86 3.65 3.19
N TYR A 275 -8.93 4.88 3.71
CA TYR A 275 -9.97 5.31 4.62
C TYR A 275 -10.72 6.48 4.01
N GLU A 276 -12.04 6.34 3.91
CA GLU A 276 -12.93 7.35 3.31
C GLU A 276 -12.78 8.72 4.00
N GLY A 277 -12.75 9.80 3.20
CA GLY A 277 -12.71 11.19 3.69
C GLY A 277 -11.37 11.64 4.32
N GLN A 278 -10.25 10.98 3.99
CA GLN A 278 -8.90 11.45 4.31
C GLN A 278 -8.17 11.93 3.04
N GLY A 279 -7.47 13.06 3.12
CA GLY A 279 -6.66 13.59 2.02
C GLY A 279 -5.50 12.65 1.64
N GLU A 280 -4.92 12.89 0.46
CA GLU A 280 -3.92 12.04 -0.22
C GLU A 280 -2.67 11.67 0.62
N ASP A 281 -2.40 12.36 1.72
CA ASP A 281 -1.16 12.25 2.51
C ASP A 281 -0.97 10.95 3.32
N ARG A 282 -1.90 9.98 3.31
CA ARG A 282 -1.81 8.77 4.17
C ARG A 282 -1.95 7.42 3.49
N TRP A 283 -1.71 7.34 2.18
CA TRP A 283 -1.80 6.09 1.41
C TRP A 283 -0.66 5.08 1.74
N TRP A 284 0.24 5.44 2.66
CA TRP A 284 1.54 4.78 2.87
C TRP A 284 1.81 4.33 4.32
N SER A 285 0.83 4.37 5.22
CA SER A 285 1.07 4.10 6.65
C SER A 285 1.29 2.60 6.92
N ARG A 286 2.54 2.14 6.82
CA ARG A 286 2.92 0.72 7.03
C ARG A 286 2.47 0.16 8.39
N ASN A 287 2.38 0.97 9.43
CA ASN A 287 2.17 0.43 10.78
C ASN A 287 0.73 -0.04 11.06
N GLU A 288 -0.24 0.23 10.18
CA GLU A 288 -1.67 0.01 10.44
C GLU A 288 -2.20 -1.34 9.91
N ASP A 289 -1.44 -2.06 9.06
CA ASP A 289 -1.90 -3.27 8.35
C ASP A 289 -1.52 -4.60 9.03
N GLY A 290 -0.95 -4.56 10.24
CA GLY A 290 -0.61 -5.75 11.02
C GLY A 290 0.53 -6.59 10.44
N TYR A 291 1.56 -5.93 9.90
CA TYR A 291 2.77 -6.58 9.38
C TYR A 291 3.66 -7.15 10.48
N VAL A 292 4.42 -8.20 10.14
CA VAL A 292 5.39 -8.83 11.05
C VAL A 292 6.80 -8.33 10.72
N GLU A 293 7.41 -7.61 11.66
CA GLU A 293 8.82 -7.20 11.54
C GLU A 293 9.77 -8.34 11.94
N PRO A 294 10.96 -8.44 11.29
CA PRO A 294 11.95 -9.42 11.66
C PRO A 294 12.51 -9.11 13.06
N ILE A 295 12.36 -10.07 13.97
CA ILE A 295 12.83 -9.96 15.37
C ILE A 295 14.36 -10.16 15.53
N HIS A 296 15.05 -10.54 14.46
CA HIS A 296 16.48 -10.82 14.46
C HIS A 296 17.07 -10.56 13.07
N ALA A 297 18.31 -10.08 13.01
CA ALA A 297 18.98 -9.72 11.76
C ALA A 297 19.11 -10.92 10.78
N CYS A 298 19.25 -12.16 11.31
CA CYS A 298 19.23 -13.38 10.49
C CYS A 298 17.90 -13.57 9.74
N PHE A 299 16.78 -13.10 10.30
CA PHE A 299 15.45 -13.25 9.71
C PHE A 299 15.12 -12.14 8.71
N GLU A 300 15.90 -11.07 8.63
CA GLU A 300 15.71 -10.03 7.61
C GLU A 300 15.79 -10.60 6.20
N LEU A 301 16.63 -11.62 6.00
CA LEU A 301 16.77 -12.30 4.71
C LEU A 301 15.46 -12.98 4.28
N TYR A 302 14.64 -13.46 5.22
CA TYR A 302 13.32 -14.03 4.91
C TYR A 302 12.44 -12.99 4.20
N LYS A 303 12.46 -11.72 4.65
CA LYS A 303 11.62 -10.62 4.16
C LYS A 303 12.28 -9.72 3.11
N ARG A 304 13.39 -10.17 2.52
CA ARG A 304 14.15 -9.36 1.57
C ARG A 304 13.42 -9.29 0.21
N LYS A 305 12.68 -8.19 0.02
CA LYS A 305 11.84 -7.91 -1.17
C LYS A 305 12.61 -7.47 -2.42
N ARG A 306 13.68 -6.67 -2.27
CA ARG A 306 14.34 -5.98 -3.40
C ARG A 306 15.80 -6.35 -3.56
N PHE A 307 16.25 -6.41 -4.80
CA PHE A 307 17.65 -6.23 -5.16
C PHE A 307 17.80 -4.83 -5.77
N HIS A 308 17.90 -3.78 -4.95
CA HIS A 308 18.34 -2.48 -5.46
C HIS A 308 18.90 -1.57 -4.37
N ALA A 309 20.10 -1.05 -4.64
CA ALA A 309 20.74 0.04 -3.92
C ALA A 309 20.48 1.37 -4.65
N LYS A 310 19.24 1.88 -4.67
CA LYS A 310 19.01 3.26 -5.13
C LYS A 310 19.46 4.25 -4.04
N ARG A 311 20.17 5.31 -4.43
CA ARG A 311 20.32 6.51 -3.60
C ARG A 311 18.95 7.20 -3.59
N LYS A 312 18.31 7.33 -2.42
CA LYS A 312 17.02 8.02 -2.27
C LYS A 312 17.16 9.44 -2.81
N GLU A 313 16.53 9.75 -3.95
CA GLU A 313 16.58 11.11 -4.48
C GLU A 313 15.26 11.89 -4.44
N LYS A 314 14.06 11.27 -4.28
CA LYS A 314 12.79 11.99 -4.00
C LYS A 314 11.76 11.12 -3.27
N ASP A 315 10.83 11.75 -2.55
CA ASP A 315 9.78 11.14 -1.69
C ASP A 315 8.70 10.33 -2.44
N TYR A 316 8.72 10.30 -3.78
CA TYR A 316 7.80 9.47 -4.57
C TYR A 316 8.51 8.17 -5.00
N ASP A 317 8.26 7.07 -4.27
CA ASP A 317 8.71 5.72 -4.63
C ASP A 317 7.88 5.20 -5.83
N LEU A 318 8.20 5.69 -7.02
CA LEU A 318 7.72 5.06 -8.25
C LEU A 318 8.36 3.65 -8.29
N GLY A 319 7.52 2.63 -8.09
CA GLY A 319 7.95 1.23 -8.03
C GLY A 319 8.85 0.84 -9.20
N THR A 320 9.86 0.02 -8.91
CA THR A 320 10.88 -0.40 -9.88
C THR A 320 10.45 -1.66 -10.63
N GLU A 321 11.13 -2.03 -11.73
CA GLU A 321 10.73 -3.21 -12.51
C GLU A 321 10.88 -4.53 -11.70
N ASP A 322 11.78 -4.58 -10.72
CA ASP A 322 11.88 -5.69 -9.76
C ASP A 322 10.63 -5.82 -8.86
N ASP A 323 9.92 -4.73 -8.56
CA ASP A 323 8.61 -4.76 -7.89
C ASP A 323 7.49 -5.36 -8.77
N ASN A 324 7.78 -5.59 -10.06
CA ASN A 324 6.90 -6.29 -11.00
C ASN A 324 7.36 -7.74 -11.26
N VAL A 325 8.35 -8.25 -10.53
CA VAL A 325 8.78 -9.65 -10.61
C VAL A 325 8.36 -10.39 -9.35
N LEU A 326 7.53 -11.42 -9.52
CA LEU A 326 7.12 -12.26 -8.41
C LEU A 326 8.22 -13.27 -8.07
N PHE A 327 9.18 -12.86 -7.23
CA PHE A 327 10.30 -13.71 -6.82
C PHE A 327 9.87 -14.77 -5.80
N SER A 328 9.22 -14.33 -4.73
CA SER A 328 8.59 -15.19 -3.74
C SER A 328 7.55 -14.37 -2.97
N VAL A 329 6.32 -14.84 -2.95
CA VAL A 329 5.20 -14.22 -2.23
C VAL A 329 5.54 -14.00 -0.75
N GLU A 330 6.06 -15.03 -0.09
CA GLU A 330 6.42 -15.02 1.34
C GLU A 330 7.55 -14.04 1.70
N SER A 331 8.40 -13.71 0.72
CA SER A 331 9.51 -12.78 0.92
C SER A 331 9.06 -11.33 1.05
N ASN A 332 7.81 -11.03 0.68
CA ASN A 332 7.28 -9.70 0.86
C ASN A 332 6.94 -9.49 2.36
N SER A 333 7.45 -8.40 2.94
CA SER A 333 7.13 -7.98 4.31
C SER A 333 5.63 -7.77 4.53
N GLU A 334 4.90 -7.47 3.46
CA GLU A 334 3.47 -7.21 3.49
C GLU A 334 2.63 -8.50 3.38
N TYR A 335 3.23 -9.67 3.23
CA TYR A 335 2.49 -10.93 3.05
C TYR A 335 1.85 -11.44 4.34
N GLU A 336 2.68 -11.70 5.36
CA GLU A 336 2.26 -12.34 6.61
C GLU A 336 1.54 -11.33 7.53
N ASN A 337 0.44 -11.79 8.11
CA ASN A 337 -0.25 -11.07 9.18
C ASN A 337 0.27 -11.52 10.55
N VAL A 338 0.19 -10.65 11.55
CA VAL A 338 0.46 -11.01 12.97
C VAL A 338 -0.38 -12.19 13.46
N ASN A 339 -1.56 -12.41 12.87
CA ASN A 339 -2.44 -13.53 13.19
C ASN A 339 -2.05 -14.80 12.40
N PRO A 340 -1.57 -15.88 13.06
CA PRO A 340 -1.11 -17.07 12.36
C PRO A 340 -2.17 -17.71 11.45
N GLY A 341 -1.71 -18.20 10.30
CA GLY A 341 -2.57 -18.80 9.28
C GLY A 341 -3.47 -17.79 8.54
N THR A 342 -3.19 -16.49 8.66
CA THR A 342 -3.85 -15.44 7.87
C THR A 342 -2.82 -14.57 7.17
N VAL A 343 -3.23 -13.93 6.08
CA VAL A 343 -2.45 -12.96 5.33
C VAL A 343 -3.05 -11.56 5.49
N THR A 344 -2.26 -10.54 5.15
CA THR A 344 -2.80 -9.18 5.05
C THR A 344 -3.61 -9.02 3.76
N VAL A 345 -4.27 -7.87 3.61
CA VAL A 345 -4.96 -7.48 2.37
C VAL A 345 -4.01 -7.51 1.17
N LYS A 346 -2.78 -6.99 1.32
CA LYS A 346 -1.75 -7.07 0.28
C LYS A 346 -1.23 -8.49 0.09
N GLY A 347 -1.14 -9.28 1.16
CA GLY A 347 -0.79 -10.68 1.09
C GLY A 347 -1.76 -11.51 0.25
N PHE A 348 -3.06 -11.22 0.33
CA PHE A 348 -4.08 -11.82 -0.53
C PHE A 348 -3.84 -11.51 -2.01
N ALA A 349 -3.53 -10.26 -2.35
CA ALA A 349 -3.18 -9.88 -3.73
C ALA A 349 -1.91 -10.58 -4.23
N LEU A 350 -0.92 -10.82 -3.36
CA LEU A 350 0.28 -11.57 -3.74
C LEU A 350 -0.03 -13.06 -4.00
N ASP A 351 -0.91 -13.69 -3.21
CA ASP A 351 -1.37 -15.06 -3.50
C ASP A 351 -2.18 -15.11 -4.81
N ALA A 352 -2.99 -14.10 -5.09
CA ALA A 352 -3.70 -13.98 -6.36
C ALA A 352 -2.74 -13.77 -7.56
N TRP A 353 -1.70 -12.95 -7.39
CA TRP A 353 -0.66 -12.79 -8.41
C TRP A 353 0.09 -14.11 -8.65
N ASP A 354 0.47 -14.83 -7.61
CA ASP A 354 1.12 -16.16 -7.74
C ASP A 354 0.27 -17.15 -8.51
N TYR A 355 -1.04 -17.16 -8.23
CA TYR A 355 -2.00 -17.97 -8.95
C TYR A 355 -2.08 -17.59 -10.44
N GLU A 356 -2.21 -16.30 -10.74
CA GLU A 356 -2.25 -15.77 -12.12
C GLU A 356 -0.96 -16.08 -12.89
N ASP A 357 0.19 -15.90 -12.26
CA ASP A 357 1.50 -16.14 -12.89
C ASP A 357 1.71 -17.64 -13.17
N THR A 358 1.26 -18.50 -12.26
CA THR A 358 1.40 -19.96 -12.38
C THR A 358 0.44 -20.56 -13.41
N ASN A 359 -0.82 -20.11 -13.44
CA ASN A 359 -1.87 -20.72 -14.27
C ASN A 359 -2.08 -20.00 -15.61
N TYR A 360 -1.76 -18.69 -15.67
CA TYR A 360 -1.91 -17.85 -16.86
C TYR A 360 -0.61 -17.04 -17.10
N PRO A 361 0.53 -17.73 -17.31
CA PRO A 361 1.80 -17.05 -17.52
C PRO A 361 1.72 -16.19 -18.78
N ARG A 362 1.96 -14.89 -18.62
CA ARG A 362 2.02 -13.95 -19.74
C ARG A 362 3.43 -13.99 -20.33
N GLU A 363 3.54 -13.91 -21.65
CA GLU A 363 4.84 -13.93 -22.33
C GLU A 363 5.70 -12.75 -21.86
N SER A 364 6.67 -13.03 -20.98
CA SER A 364 7.77 -12.11 -20.70
C SER A 364 8.65 -12.04 -21.96
N THR A 365 8.38 -11.06 -22.82
CA THR A 365 9.11 -10.82 -24.07
C THR A 365 10.52 -10.30 -23.81
N VAL A 366 11.39 -11.17 -23.28
CA VAL A 366 12.82 -10.91 -23.23
C VAL A 366 13.46 -11.64 -24.40
N PHE A 367 13.90 -10.89 -25.40
CA PHE A 367 14.71 -11.43 -26.49
C PHE A 367 16.02 -12.01 -25.94
N THR A 368 16.08 -13.34 -25.81
CA THR A 368 17.29 -14.09 -25.49
C THR A 368 18.01 -14.47 -26.80
N ASN A 369 19.33 -14.33 -26.81
CA ASN A 369 20.15 -14.83 -27.91
C ASN A 369 20.63 -16.23 -27.51
N THR A 370 20.13 -17.26 -28.18
CA THR A 370 20.34 -18.69 -27.87
C THR A 370 21.55 -19.30 -28.58
N SER A 371 22.58 -18.50 -28.90
CA SER A 371 23.76 -19.00 -29.61
C SER A 371 24.74 -19.69 -28.65
N ASP A 372 25.01 -20.98 -28.88
CA ASP A 372 26.04 -21.80 -28.22
C ASP A 372 27.42 -21.12 -28.25
N PRO A 373 28.01 -20.76 -27.09
CA PRO A 373 29.28 -20.09 -27.05
C PRO A 373 30.40 -21.11 -26.97
N GLY A 374 30.67 -21.80 -28.09
CA GLY A 374 31.91 -22.55 -28.23
C GLY A 374 33.14 -21.68 -27.88
N ASN A 375 34.17 -22.31 -27.30
CA ASN A 375 35.45 -21.74 -26.83
C ASN A 375 35.72 -20.29 -27.27
N ILE A 376 35.44 -19.34 -26.36
CA ILE A 376 35.56 -17.90 -26.62
C ILE A 376 36.97 -17.42 -26.26
N THR A 377 37.70 -16.91 -27.25
CA THR A 377 39.02 -16.26 -27.06
C THR A 377 38.88 -14.80 -26.61
N ALA A 378 39.90 -14.25 -25.94
CA ALA A 378 39.95 -12.86 -25.45
C ALA A 378 39.59 -11.80 -26.51
N LYS A 379 39.87 -12.06 -27.79
CA LYS A 379 39.49 -11.21 -28.92
C LYS A 379 37.97 -11.12 -29.15
N LYS A 380 37.23 -12.21 -28.93
CA LYS A 380 35.76 -12.23 -28.96
C LYS A 380 35.17 -11.50 -27.74
N LEU A 381 35.80 -11.61 -26.57
CA LEU A 381 35.43 -10.86 -25.37
C LEU A 381 35.59 -9.35 -25.57
N LEU A 382 36.69 -8.90 -26.18
CA LEU A 382 36.93 -7.48 -26.49
C LEU A 382 35.94 -6.94 -27.55
N ARG A 383 35.58 -7.73 -28.56
CA ARG A 383 34.50 -7.39 -29.51
C ARG A 383 33.14 -7.30 -28.82
N ARG A 384 32.86 -8.19 -27.86
CA ARG A 384 31.65 -8.16 -27.03
C ARG A 384 31.62 -6.93 -26.12
N ILE A 385 32.76 -6.50 -25.60
CA ILE A 385 32.90 -5.27 -24.80
C ILE A 385 32.62 -4.03 -25.67
N ASP A 386 33.11 -3.98 -26.91
CA ASP A 386 32.80 -2.89 -27.87
C ASP A 386 31.32 -2.90 -28.31
N GLU A 387 30.71 -4.08 -28.51
CA GLU A 387 29.27 -4.27 -28.76
C GLU A 387 28.41 -3.82 -27.56
N LEU A 388 28.86 -4.09 -26.31
CA LEU A 388 28.19 -3.69 -25.06
C LEU A 388 28.35 -2.21 -24.72
N GLN A 389 29.42 -1.56 -25.20
CA GLN A 389 29.66 -0.13 -25.00
C GLN A 389 28.83 0.75 -25.96
N LYS A 390 28.29 0.18 -27.04
CA LYS A 390 27.57 0.92 -28.11
C LYS A 390 26.06 0.62 -28.19
N GLY A 391 25.49 -0.16 -27.26
CA GLY A 391 24.04 -0.42 -27.24
C GLY A 391 23.52 -0.83 -25.85
N ALA A 392 22.27 -0.47 -25.55
CA ALA A 392 21.60 -0.80 -24.29
C ALA A 392 21.56 -2.33 -24.06
N GLY A 393 22.41 -2.82 -23.17
CA GLY A 393 22.62 -4.26 -22.93
C GLY A 393 21.43 -4.96 -22.29
N LYS A 394 21.00 -6.07 -22.92
CA LYS A 394 19.94 -7.00 -22.47
C LYS A 394 20.43 -7.92 -21.34
N LEU A 395 19.56 -8.22 -20.38
CA LEU A 395 19.74 -9.17 -19.25
C LEU A 395 19.99 -10.66 -19.67
N GLY A 396 20.06 -10.95 -20.97
CA GLY A 396 20.03 -12.30 -21.53
C GLY A 396 21.17 -13.23 -21.07
N MET A 397 22.34 -12.71 -20.71
CA MET A 397 23.46 -13.58 -20.29
C MET A 397 23.19 -14.29 -18.95
N LEU A 398 22.48 -13.66 -18.00
CA LEU A 398 22.10 -14.31 -16.73
C LEU A 398 20.94 -15.32 -16.89
N ASN A 399 20.28 -15.33 -18.05
CA ASN A 399 19.20 -16.28 -18.37
C ASN A 399 19.69 -17.53 -19.13
N CYS A 400 20.99 -17.62 -19.48
CA CYS A 400 21.57 -18.78 -20.20
C CYS A 400 21.51 -20.06 -19.35
N SER A 401 20.75 -21.06 -19.78
CA SER A 401 20.56 -22.35 -19.08
C SER A 401 21.69 -23.36 -19.30
N ASP A 402 22.50 -23.17 -20.33
CA ASP A 402 23.65 -23.98 -20.71
C ASP A 402 24.90 -23.70 -19.86
N ILE A 403 25.06 -22.47 -19.37
CA ILE A 403 26.27 -22.03 -18.64
C ILE A 403 25.99 -21.80 -17.15
N PHE A 404 24.88 -21.14 -16.83
CA PHE A 404 24.62 -20.66 -15.47
C PHE A 404 23.73 -21.60 -14.68
N VAL A 405 23.92 -21.58 -13.37
CA VAL A 405 23.08 -22.35 -12.44
C VAL A 405 21.73 -21.67 -12.31
N ASN A 406 20.66 -22.47 -12.27
CA ASN A 406 19.35 -22.00 -11.84
C ASN A 406 19.23 -22.16 -10.32
N PHE A 407 19.51 -21.09 -9.58
CA PHE A 407 19.46 -21.11 -8.11
C PHE A 407 18.05 -21.39 -7.55
N LEU A 408 16.98 -21.16 -8.33
CA LEU A 408 15.60 -21.40 -7.89
C LEU A 408 15.27 -22.90 -7.79
N GLY A 409 15.87 -23.71 -8.67
CA GLY A 409 15.65 -25.16 -8.74
C GLY A 409 16.67 -25.99 -7.97
N THR A 410 17.62 -25.35 -7.29
CA THR A 410 18.69 -26.05 -6.55
C THR A 410 18.36 -26.03 -5.06
N SER A 411 18.43 -27.18 -4.39
CA SER A 411 18.18 -27.26 -2.94
C SER A 411 19.32 -26.62 -2.13
N SER A 412 20.57 -26.69 -2.63
CA SER A 412 21.75 -26.16 -1.96
C SER A 412 22.73 -25.44 -2.88
N ILE A 413 23.10 -24.20 -2.54
CA ILE A 413 24.02 -23.35 -3.33
C ILE A 413 25.47 -23.82 -3.14
N CYS A 414 25.80 -24.30 -1.93
CA CYS A 414 27.09 -24.88 -1.57
C CYS A 414 27.53 -25.99 -2.53
N LEU A 415 26.61 -26.80 -3.05
CA LEU A 415 26.92 -27.86 -4.01
C LEU A 415 27.58 -27.34 -5.29
N GLU A 416 27.32 -26.09 -5.68
CA GLU A 416 27.94 -25.49 -6.87
C GLU A 416 29.43 -25.19 -6.70
N TRP A 417 29.90 -25.01 -5.46
CA TRP A 417 31.31 -24.73 -5.19
C TRP A 417 32.07 -25.87 -4.51
N ASN A 418 31.37 -26.76 -3.79
CA ASN A 418 31.97 -27.88 -3.06
C ASN A 418 31.95 -29.20 -3.86
N ASN A 419 31.30 -29.27 -5.03
CA ASN A 419 31.26 -30.48 -5.85
C ASN A 419 32.08 -30.34 -7.16
N PRO A 420 33.31 -30.89 -7.21
CA PRO A 420 34.18 -30.80 -8.39
C PRO A 420 33.74 -31.68 -9.59
N LYS A 421 32.71 -32.53 -9.44
CA LYS A 421 32.29 -33.49 -10.47
C LYS A 421 31.20 -32.97 -11.44
N LYS A 422 30.68 -31.75 -11.28
CA LYS A 422 29.78 -31.15 -12.28
C LYS A 422 30.59 -30.75 -13.52
N ASN A 423 30.24 -31.31 -14.68
CA ASN A 423 30.87 -31.00 -15.96
C ASN A 423 30.91 -29.46 -16.18
N GLY A 424 32.10 -28.92 -16.43
CA GLY A 424 32.25 -27.55 -16.92
C GLY A 424 32.79 -26.49 -15.96
N GLY A 425 33.40 -26.83 -14.81
CA GLY A 425 34.23 -25.85 -14.07
C GLY A 425 33.89 -25.58 -12.59
N GLY A 426 32.96 -26.31 -11.97
CA GLY A 426 32.68 -26.23 -10.52
C GLY A 426 32.53 -24.80 -9.97
N ILE A 427 33.27 -24.50 -8.90
CA ILE A 427 33.37 -23.18 -8.24
C ILE A 427 33.60 -22.00 -9.20
N TRP A 428 34.31 -22.20 -10.31
CA TRP A 428 34.64 -21.11 -11.24
C TRP A 428 33.42 -20.60 -12.00
N ASN A 429 32.46 -21.46 -12.31
CA ASN A 429 31.20 -21.04 -12.93
C ASN A 429 30.36 -20.21 -11.97
N LEU A 430 30.34 -20.60 -10.69
CA LEU A 430 29.66 -19.85 -9.65
C LEU A 430 30.28 -18.46 -9.47
N LEU A 431 31.61 -18.38 -9.35
CA LEU A 431 32.33 -17.11 -9.23
C LEU A 431 32.09 -16.22 -10.46
N TRP A 432 32.08 -16.80 -11.66
CA TRP A 432 31.74 -16.08 -12.89
C TRP A 432 30.32 -15.50 -12.84
N GLN A 433 29.32 -16.29 -12.43
CA GLN A 433 27.94 -15.82 -12.26
C GLN A 433 27.83 -14.70 -11.21
N VAL A 434 28.54 -14.83 -10.08
CA VAL A 434 28.60 -13.82 -9.01
C VAL A 434 29.18 -12.50 -9.53
N ILE A 435 30.28 -12.55 -10.29
CA ILE A 435 30.92 -11.36 -10.87
C ILE A 435 29.98 -10.67 -11.85
N LEU A 436 29.37 -11.42 -12.77
CA LEU A 436 28.45 -10.86 -13.77
C LEU A 436 27.20 -10.23 -13.13
N ALA A 437 26.65 -10.88 -12.12
CA ALA A 437 25.54 -10.34 -11.35
C ALA A 437 25.97 -9.06 -10.60
N LYS A 438 27.16 -9.01 -10.01
CA LYS A 438 27.66 -7.79 -9.33
C LYS A 438 27.93 -6.65 -10.31
N GLU A 439 28.45 -6.96 -11.50
CA GLU A 439 28.64 -5.97 -12.55
C GLU A 439 27.31 -5.38 -13.02
N LEU A 440 26.30 -6.24 -13.24
CA LEU A 440 24.94 -5.80 -13.54
C LEU A 440 24.41 -4.88 -12.44
N ALA A 441 24.57 -5.26 -11.17
CA ALA A 441 24.15 -4.44 -10.04
C ALA A 441 24.78 -3.04 -10.04
N ARG A 442 26.08 -2.93 -10.33
CA ARG A 442 26.79 -1.65 -10.43
C ARG A 442 26.28 -0.79 -11.59
N ARG A 443 25.99 -1.40 -12.74
CA ARG A 443 25.41 -0.69 -13.91
C ARG A 443 24.00 -0.18 -13.61
N LEU A 444 23.23 -0.94 -12.84
CA LEU A 444 21.91 -0.57 -12.36
C LEU A 444 21.98 0.58 -11.33
N GLU A 445 23.01 0.62 -10.48
CA GLU A 445 23.27 1.72 -9.53
C GLU A 445 23.71 3.03 -10.25
N SER A 446 24.45 2.93 -11.36
CA SER A 446 25.01 4.09 -12.06
C SER A 446 24.06 4.78 -13.05
N LYS A 447 22.89 4.21 -13.35
CA LYS A 447 21.88 4.87 -14.19
C LYS A 447 21.22 6.01 -13.40
N THR A 448 21.75 7.23 -13.56
CA THR A 448 21.19 8.48 -13.03
C THR A 448 20.01 9.00 -13.86
N ASP A 449 19.90 8.58 -15.12
CA ASP A 449 18.83 8.99 -16.02
C ASP A 449 17.72 7.93 -15.96
N GLY A 450 16.48 8.37 -15.72
CA GLY A 450 15.27 7.56 -15.49
C GLY A 450 14.81 6.64 -16.63
N GLY A 451 15.74 6.00 -17.35
CA GLY A 451 15.47 4.97 -18.34
C GLY A 451 15.06 3.66 -17.67
N TRP A 452 13.86 3.20 -18.00
CA TRP A 452 13.34 1.88 -17.63
C TRP A 452 14.30 0.79 -18.12
N THR A 453 14.72 -0.10 -17.20
CA THR A 453 15.48 -1.30 -17.55
C THR A 453 14.50 -2.45 -17.56
N SER A 454 14.42 -3.17 -18.69
CA SER A 454 13.49 -4.28 -18.85
C SER A 454 14.14 -5.65 -18.85
N GLY A 455 13.39 -6.65 -18.38
CA GLY A 455 13.69 -8.08 -18.51
C GLY A 455 14.19 -8.77 -17.25
N PHE A 456 13.90 -8.22 -16.06
CA PHE A 456 14.16 -8.93 -14.81
C PHE A 456 13.32 -10.22 -14.78
N THR A 457 14.00 -11.35 -14.58
CA THR A 457 13.36 -12.65 -14.33
C THR A 457 13.63 -13.06 -12.89
N PRO A 458 12.83 -13.98 -12.31
CA PRO A 458 13.14 -14.57 -11.01
C PRO A 458 14.57 -15.14 -10.94
N ARG A 459 15.08 -15.69 -12.06
CA ARG A 459 16.46 -16.22 -12.16
C ARG A 459 17.53 -15.13 -12.10
N VAL A 460 17.30 -13.99 -12.76
CA VAL A 460 18.18 -12.83 -12.66
C VAL A 460 18.19 -12.31 -11.23
N LEU A 461 17.02 -12.14 -10.60
CA LEU A 461 16.93 -11.71 -9.20
C LEU A 461 17.64 -12.67 -8.25
N ALA A 462 17.48 -13.98 -8.43
CA ALA A 462 18.20 -14.98 -7.64
C ALA A 462 19.71 -14.80 -7.77
N SER A 463 20.22 -14.62 -8.99
CA SER A 463 21.66 -14.45 -9.25
C SER A 463 22.20 -13.17 -8.60
N LEU A 464 21.42 -12.09 -8.63
CA LEU A 464 21.76 -10.82 -8.00
C LEU A 464 21.80 -10.95 -6.47
N ILE A 465 20.80 -11.60 -5.86
CA ILE A 465 20.76 -11.86 -4.42
C ILE A 465 21.93 -12.76 -3.98
N VAL A 466 22.16 -13.86 -4.69
CA VAL A 466 23.27 -14.80 -4.39
C VAL A 466 24.62 -14.11 -4.50
N SER A 467 24.81 -13.26 -5.52
CA SER A 467 26.03 -12.46 -5.66
C SER A 467 26.27 -11.53 -4.47
N ASP A 468 25.22 -10.84 -4.01
CA ASP A 468 25.31 -9.95 -2.85
C ASP A 468 25.55 -10.71 -1.54
N LEU A 469 24.87 -11.84 -1.33
CA LEU A 469 25.10 -12.71 -0.16
C LEU A 469 26.51 -13.27 -0.15
N TRP A 470 26.98 -13.76 -1.29
CA TRP A 470 28.35 -14.29 -1.44
C TRP A 470 29.38 -13.26 -1.02
N LEU A 471 29.32 -12.07 -1.63
CA LEU A 471 30.31 -11.01 -1.41
C LEU A 471 30.29 -10.46 0.03
N ARG A 472 29.16 -10.58 0.74
CA ARG A 472 29.04 -10.18 2.14
C ARG A 472 29.52 -11.26 3.11
N ASN A 473 29.11 -12.50 2.88
CA ASN A 473 29.19 -13.56 3.88
C ASN A 473 30.40 -14.48 3.69
N VAL A 474 30.92 -14.60 2.47
CA VAL A 474 32.01 -15.52 2.14
C VAL A 474 33.33 -14.75 2.05
N GLU A 475 34.31 -15.20 2.83
CA GLU A 475 35.69 -14.75 2.72
C GLU A 475 36.54 -15.83 2.06
N ILE A 476 37.26 -15.45 1.01
CA ILE A 476 38.19 -16.33 0.32
C ILE A 476 39.57 -16.11 0.93
N VAL A 477 40.10 -17.14 1.59
CA VAL A 477 41.42 -17.13 2.20
C VAL A 477 42.32 -18.09 1.43
N LEU A 478 43.45 -17.57 0.95
CA LEU A 478 44.51 -18.39 0.37
C LEU A 478 45.41 -18.87 1.51
N GLY A 479 45.21 -20.13 1.92
CA GLY A 479 46.03 -20.77 2.95
C GLY A 479 47.17 -21.57 2.34
N GLU A 480 48.21 -21.86 3.11
CA GLU A 480 49.17 -22.91 2.72
C GLU A 480 48.42 -24.23 2.51
N SER A 481 48.72 -24.96 1.44
CA SER A 481 48.08 -26.24 1.18
C SER A 481 48.29 -27.18 2.37
N ARG A 482 47.23 -27.37 3.17
CA ARG A 482 47.22 -28.36 4.26
C ARG A 482 47.22 -29.74 3.61
N PHE A 483 48.39 -30.34 3.46
CA PHE A 483 48.51 -31.77 3.21
C PHE A 483 47.77 -32.49 4.33
N ARG A 484 46.71 -33.26 4.02
CA ARG A 484 46.10 -34.10 5.06
C ARG A 484 47.13 -35.18 5.40
N LEU A 485 47.53 -35.26 6.67
CA LEU A 485 48.40 -36.35 7.13
C LEU A 485 47.79 -37.74 6.83
N ALA A 486 46.46 -37.83 6.73
CA ALA A 486 45.73 -39.04 6.36
C ALA A 486 45.92 -39.46 4.89
N ASP A 487 46.31 -38.55 4.00
CA ASP A 487 46.57 -38.84 2.57
C ASP A 487 48.02 -39.28 2.32
N LEU A 488 48.90 -39.14 3.32
CA LEU A 488 50.28 -39.61 3.27
C LEU A 488 50.30 -41.11 3.62
N LYS A 489 50.75 -41.94 2.67
CA LYS A 489 51.04 -43.35 2.96
C LYS A 489 52.02 -43.44 4.12
N GLY A 490 51.67 -44.23 5.14
CA GLY A 490 52.59 -44.60 6.20
C GLY A 490 53.83 -45.28 5.60
N VAL A 491 54.99 -45.05 6.19
CA VAL A 491 56.26 -45.65 5.74
C VAL A 491 56.23 -47.14 6.08
N GLU A 492 56.10 -48.00 5.07
CA GLU A 492 55.89 -49.44 5.27
C GLU A 492 57.24 -50.21 5.36
N ASN A 493 58.31 -49.69 4.74
CA ASN A 493 59.59 -50.41 4.61
C ASN A 493 60.81 -49.67 5.22
N ALA A 494 61.80 -50.43 5.70
CA ALA A 494 62.99 -49.90 6.40
C ALA A 494 63.83 -48.91 5.55
N THR A 495 63.89 -49.11 4.24
CA THR A 495 64.57 -48.22 3.28
C THR A 495 63.88 -46.88 3.10
N GLU A 496 62.55 -46.85 3.19
CA GLU A 496 61.76 -45.62 3.13
C GLU A 496 61.88 -44.84 4.44
N LYS A 497 62.02 -45.53 5.57
CA LYS A 497 62.24 -44.90 6.89
C LYS A 497 63.58 -44.18 6.95
N THR A 498 64.65 -44.79 6.44
CA THR A 498 65.95 -44.12 6.33
C THR A 498 65.92 -42.91 5.40
N LYS A 499 65.17 -42.97 4.29
CA LYS A 499 65.00 -41.81 3.39
C LYS A 499 64.19 -40.69 4.05
N ALA A 500 63.16 -41.02 4.81
CA ALA A 500 62.35 -40.06 5.56
C ALA A 500 63.17 -39.38 6.67
N GLU A 501 64.02 -40.12 7.39
CA GLU A 501 64.93 -39.54 8.40
C GLU A 501 66.00 -38.64 7.79
N ASP A 502 66.56 -39.01 6.62
CA ASP A 502 67.50 -38.15 5.88
C ASP A 502 66.84 -36.87 5.38
N LEU A 503 65.59 -36.95 4.89
CA LEU A 503 64.80 -35.77 4.50
C LEU A 503 64.45 -34.89 5.70
N LYS A 504 64.17 -35.49 6.88
CA LYS A 504 63.94 -34.77 8.13
C LYS A 504 65.20 -34.03 8.60
N LYS A 505 66.36 -34.67 8.51
CA LYS A 505 67.65 -34.05 8.84
C LYS A 505 67.98 -32.89 7.90
N LYS A 506 67.78 -33.10 6.59
CA LYS A 506 67.90 -32.03 5.57
C LYS A 506 66.93 -30.88 5.80
N GLY A 507 65.69 -31.16 6.22
CA GLY A 507 64.70 -30.13 6.54
C GLY A 507 65.09 -29.25 7.74
N ASN A 508 65.75 -29.82 8.76
CA ASN A 508 66.20 -29.09 9.93
C ASN A 508 67.38 -28.14 9.63
N ASP A 509 68.28 -28.53 8.72
CA ASP A 509 69.45 -27.73 8.31
C ASP A 509 69.08 -26.51 7.41
N VAL A 510 67.91 -26.54 6.76
CA VAL A 510 67.42 -25.48 5.84
C VAL A 510 66.98 -24.19 6.55
N SER A 511 66.88 -24.18 7.87
CA SER A 511 66.34 -23.07 8.66
C SER A 511 67.15 -21.76 8.60
N ALA A 512 68.47 -21.80 8.41
CA ALA A 512 69.31 -20.60 8.28
C ALA A 512 69.25 -19.98 6.87
N ALA A 513 69.22 -20.81 5.83
CA ALA A 513 69.05 -20.37 4.44
C ALA A 513 67.65 -19.79 4.21
N MET A 514 66.62 -20.37 4.84
CA MET A 514 65.25 -19.82 4.83
C MET A 514 65.16 -18.45 5.49
N ARG A 515 65.81 -18.23 6.65
CA ARG A 515 65.83 -16.90 7.30
C ARG A 515 66.49 -15.84 6.42
N THR A 516 67.59 -16.19 5.75
CA THR A 516 68.28 -15.29 4.82
C THR A 516 67.42 -15.01 3.58
N GLY A 517 66.80 -16.06 3.02
CA GLY A 517 65.85 -15.94 1.91
C GLY A 517 64.64 -15.06 2.23
N LEU A 518 64.08 -15.19 3.44
CA LEU A 518 62.97 -14.37 3.92
C LEU A 518 63.36 -12.90 4.06
N THR A 519 64.58 -12.63 4.55
CA THR A 519 65.10 -11.26 4.69
C THR A 519 65.30 -10.61 3.33
N ASN A 520 65.83 -11.36 2.35
CA ASN A 520 66.00 -10.90 0.98
C ASN A 520 64.65 -10.67 0.27
N ALA A 521 63.66 -11.55 0.47
CA ALA A 521 62.32 -11.40 -0.10
C ALA A 521 61.61 -10.15 0.46
N LYS A 522 61.72 -9.88 1.77
CA LYS A 522 61.18 -8.65 2.39
C LYS A 522 61.82 -7.40 1.80
N ALA A 523 63.14 -7.39 1.62
CA ALA A 523 63.84 -6.27 1.01
C ALA A 523 63.43 -6.04 -0.46
N GLN A 524 63.16 -7.11 -1.21
CA GLN A 524 62.64 -7.03 -2.58
C GLN A 524 61.22 -6.44 -2.62
N GLN A 525 60.33 -6.87 -1.72
CA GLN A 525 58.98 -6.30 -1.60
C GLN A 525 59.01 -4.79 -1.26
N GLU A 526 59.85 -4.39 -0.29
CA GLU A 526 59.99 -2.97 0.07
C GLU A 526 60.52 -2.12 -1.09
N ALA A 527 61.43 -2.66 -1.90
CA ALA A 527 61.95 -1.98 -3.08
C ALA A 527 60.89 -1.84 -4.19
N GLU A 528 60.05 -2.86 -4.37
CA GLU A 528 58.97 -2.84 -5.36
C GLU A 528 57.84 -1.86 -4.98
N LEU A 529 57.47 -1.80 -3.70
CA LEU A 529 56.53 -0.79 -3.18
C LEU A 529 57.04 0.63 -3.37
N ARG A 530 58.31 0.90 -3.04
CA ARG A 530 58.93 2.23 -3.28
C ARG A 530 58.91 2.61 -4.76
N ARG A 531 59.18 1.64 -5.65
CA ARG A 531 59.12 1.86 -7.10
C ARG A 531 57.71 2.22 -7.58
N ILE A 532 56.67 1.68 -6.96
CA ILE A 532 55.27 2.03 -7.25
C ILE A 532 55.00 3.46 -6.78
N ASP A 533 55.32 3.78 -5.51
CA ASP A 533 55.03 5.08 -4.91
C ASP A 533 55.78 6.25 -5.58
N GLU A 534 56.98 6.00 -6.12
CA GLU A 534 57.81 7.00 -6.81
C GLU A 534 57.42 7.22 -8.30
N GLU A 535 56.54 6.39 -8.87
CA GLU A 535 56.10 6.51 -10.27
C GLU A 535 55.11 7.66 -10.46
N LYS A 536 55.48 8.62 -11.33
CA LYS A 536 54.71 9.85 -11.56
C LYS A 536 53.68 9.72 -12.68
N ASP A 537 53.85 8.74 -13.56
CA ASP A 537 52.88 8.45 -14.63
C ASP A 537 51.71 7.63 -14.07
N LEU A 538 50.51 8.22 -14.06
CA LEU A 538 49.28 7.60 -13.53
C LEU A 538 48.98 6.22 -14.15
N LYS A 539 49.16 6.04 -15.46
CA LYS A 539 48.86 4.74 -16.11
C LYS A 539 49.88 3.68 -15.73
N LYS A 540 51.16 4.05 -15.62
CA LYS A 540 52.22 3.12 -15.19
C LYS A 540 52.10 2.81 -13.70
N HIS A 541 51.81 3.80 -12.88
CA HIS A 541 51.54 3.64 -11.45
C HIS A 541 50.38 2.66 -11.22
N GLU A 542 49.24 2.85 -11.91
CA GLU A 542 48.11 1.91 -11.87
C GLU A 542 48.48 0.51 -12.36
N GLY A 543 49.25 0.41 -13.44
CA GLY A 543 49.72 -0.87 -13.98
C GLY A 543 50.66 -1.63 -13.03
N LEU A 544 51.63 -0.94 -12.42
CA LEU A 544 52.56 -1.53 -11.45
C LEU A 544 51.85 -1.92 -10.16
N ARG A 545 50.97 -1.05 -9.65
CA ARG A 545 50.15 -1.34 -8.47
C ARG A 545 49.25 -2.55 -8.70
N LYS A 546 48.64 -2.67 -9.90
CA LYS A 546 47.84 -3.83 -10.27
C LYS A 546 48.67 -5.12 -10.29
N ALA A 547 49.83 -5.09 -10.95
CA ALA A 547 50.71 -6.25 -11.03
C ALA A 547 51.21 -6.71 -9.64
N TYR A 548 51.53 -5.76 -8.76
CA TYR A 548 51.92 -6.05 -7.37
C TYR A 548 50.78 -6.70 -6.58
N VAL A 549 49.56 -6.19 -6.68
CA VAL A 549 48.37 -6.78 -6.01
C VAL A 549 48.04 -8.17 -6.56
N GLU A 550 48.23 -8.43 -7.86
CA GLU A 550 48.00 -9.76 -8.46
C GLU A 550 48.94 -10.84 -7.89
N GLN A 551 50.13 -10.49 -7.38
CA GLN A 551 51.07 -11.44 -6.76
C GLN A 551 50.49 -12.09 -5.49
N ASP A 552 49.69 -11.36 -4.71
CA ASP A 552 49.06 -11.87 -3.49
C ASP A 552 48.04 -12.99 -3.78
N TYR A 553 47.50 -12.99 -5.00
CA TYR A 553 46.51 -13.96 -5.49
C TYR A 553 47.13 -15.10 -6.30
N ASP A 554 48.46 -15.26 -6.29
CA ASP A 554 49.10 -16.47 -6.83
C ASP A 554 48.62 -17.70 -6.05
N THR A 555 48.08 -18.66 -6.79
CA THR A 555 47.48 -19.91 -6.27
C THR A 555 48.48 -21.05 -6.24
N LEU A 556 49.70 -20.85 -6.77
CA LEU A 556 50.75 -21.85 -6.74
C LEU A 556 51.08 -22.22 -5.29
N MET A 557 50.88 -23.49 -4.92
CA MET A 557 51.11 -24.04 -3.57
C MET A 557 50.20 -23.48 -2.45
N LYS A 558 49.12 -22.75 -2.80
CA LYS A 558 48.10 -22.28 -1.85
C LYS A 558 46.78 -23.02 -2.07
N GLY A 559 46.15 -23.47 -0.99
CA GLY A 559 44.78 -23.96 -1.01
C GLY A 559 43.78 -22.79 -0.91
N VAL A 560 42.69 -22.88 -1.66
CA VAL A 560 41.56 -21.94 -1.52
C VAL A 560 40.66 -22.42 -0.39
N GLU A 561 40.57 -21.67 0.69
CA GLU A 561 39.62 -21.91 1.78
C GLU A 561 38.50 -20.87 1.77
N MET A 562 37.28 -21.30 2.13
CA MET A 562 36.13 -20.42 2.30
C MET A 562 35.78 -20.29 3.76
N HIS A 563 35.72 -19.06 4.25
CA HIS A 563 35.40 -18.74 5.64
C HIS A 563 34.06 -18.02 5.67
N SER A 564 33.22 -18.35 6.65
CA SER A 564 31.92 -17.70 6.83
C SER A 564 32.07 -16.53 7.79
N ARG A 565 31.63 -15.36 7.37
CA ARG A 565 31.61 -14.13 8.18
C ARG A 565 30.38 -14.03 9.08
N CYS A 566 29.36 -14.86 8.87
CA CYS A 566 28.07 -14.73 9.55
C CYS A 566 27.65 -15.99 10.34
N HIS A 567 28.52 -17.00 10.46
CA HIS A 567 28.16 -18.27 11.10
C HIS A 567 27.65 -18.12 12.54
N GLU A 568 28.28 -17.26 13.37
CA GLU A 568 27.84 -16.99 14.74
C GLU A 568 26.39 -16.45 14.77
N GLN A 569 26.11 -15.44 13.95
CA GLN A 569 24.78 -14.85 13.78
C GLN A 569 23.74 -15.87 13.29
N GLN A 570 24.14 -16.80 12.42
CA GLN A 570 23.27 -17.87 11.90
C GLN A 570 22.98 -18.93 12.97
N VAL A 571 23.94 -19.25 13.83
CA VAL A 571 23.74 -20.13 14.98
C VAL A 571 22.78 -19.49 15.99
N GLU A 572 23.00 -18.22 16.33
CA GLU A 572 22.10 -17.46 17.22
C GLU A 572 20.67 -17.41 16.67
N GLY A 573 20.51 -17.10 15.38
CA GLY A 573 19.22 -17.07 14.71
C GLY A 573 18.50 -18.43 14.72
N LEU A 574 19.23 -19.53 14.52
CA LEU A 574 18.69 -20.89 14.56
C LEU A 574 18.19 -21.25 15.97
N LEU A 575 18.95 -20.88 17.01
CA LEU A 575 18.57 -21.14 18.40
C LEU A 575 17.37 -20.31 18.82
N LEU A 576 17.30 -19.04 18.41
CA LEU A 576 16.15 -18.19 18.65
C LEU A 576 14.89 -18.76 17.96
N PHE A 577 15.02 -19.22 16.71
CA PHE A 577 13.93 -19.87 16.00
C PHE A 577 13.45 -21.13 16.73
N ALA A 578 14.38 -21.99 17.14
CA ALA A 578 14.08 -23.21 17.88
C ALA A 578 13.40 -22.92 19.24
N GLU A 579 13.84 -21.89 19.97
CA GLU A 579 13.22 -21.46 21.22
C GLU A 579 11.78 -20.98 21.00
N LYS A 580 11.57 -20.06 20.04
CA LYS A 580 10.25 -19.50 19.72
C LYS A 580 9.28 -20.57 19.24
N MET A 581 9.74 -21.48 18.39
CA MET A 581 8.93 -22.62 17.92
C MET A 581 8.76 -23.72 18.98
N LYS A 582 9.33 -23.54 20.19
CA LYS A 582 9.31 -24.48 21.31
C LYS A 582 9.82 -25.86 20.88
N TRP A 583 10.94 -25.90 20.20
CA TRP A 583 11.55 -27.13 19.70
C TRP A 583 11.86 -28.10 20.86
N PRO A 584 11.46 -29.39 20.79
CA PRO A 584 11.65 -30.31 21.91
C PRO A 584 13.11 -30.61 22.26
N TRP A 585 14.01 -30.53 21.29
CA TRP A 585 15.43 -30.92 21.41
C TRP A 585 16.37 -29.72 21.37
N ILE A 586 15.97 -28.58 21.93
CA ILE A 586 16.75 -27.33 21.88
C ILE A 586 18.21 -27.50 22.37
N ASN A 587 18.44 -28.34 23.38
CA ASN A 587 19.79 -28.57 23.92
C ASN A 587 20.68 -29.35 22.94
N GLU A 588 20.13 -30.29 22.17
CA GLU A 588 20.89 -30.98 21.12
C GLU A 588 21.28 -30.02 20.01
N VAL A 589 20.33 -29.16 19.59
CA VAL A 589 20.55 -28.13 18.58
C VAL A 589 21.65 -27.18 19.01
N ARG A 590 21.65 -26.74 20.28
CA ARG A 590 22.68 -25.87 20.85
C ARG A 590 24.07 -26.48 20.74
N ASN A 591 24.25 -27.67 21.31
CA ASN A 591 25.56 -28.32 21.34
C ASN A 591 26.10 -28.56 19.92
N TYR A 592 25.25 -29.04 19.01
CA TYR A 592 25.68 -29.35 17.65
C TYR A 592 25.95 -28.09 16.83
N ALA A 593 25.09 -27.07 16.89
CA ALA A 593 25.21 -25.87 16.06
C ALA A 593 26.43 -25.02 16.45
N GLU A 594 26.76 -24.94 17.74
CA GLU A 594 27.94 -24.21 18.24
C GLU A 594 29.27 -24.85 17.78
N GLU A 595 29.33 -26.18 17.67
CA GLU A 595 30.54 -26.91 17.24
C GLU A 595 30.65 -27.10 15.72
N ALA A 596 29.53 -27.04 14.99
CA ALA A 596 29.47 -27.39 13.56
C ALA A 596 30.46 -26.60 12.69
N TYR A 597 30.61 -25.29 12.92
CA TYR A 597 31.54 -24.49 12.12
C TYR A 597 33.01 -24.79 12.46
N SER A 598 33.34 -24.99 13.74
CA SER A 598 34.70 -25.39 14.14
C SER A 598 35.07 -26.76 13.58
N ASP A 599 34.13 -27.71 13.54
CA ASP A 599 34.33 -29.03 12.96
C ASP A 599 34.59 -28.95 11.45
N LEU A 600 33.85 -28.11 10.72
CA LEU A 600 34.10 -27.83 9.31
C LEU A 600 35.52 -27.28 9.10
N ARG A 601 35.95 -26.34 9.95
CA ARG A 601 37.32 -25.77 9.92
C ARG A 601 38.39 -26.82 10.29
N GLY A 602 38.02 -27.81 11.10
CA GLY A 602 38.82 -28.99 11.43
C GLY A 602 38.92 -30.03 10.31
N GLY A 603 38.21 -29.85 9.20
CA GLY A 603 38.23 -30.74 8.04
C GLY A 603 37.13 -31.81 8.05
N GLN A 604 36.16 -31.73 8.96
CA GLN A 604 34.99 -32.59 8.93
C GLN A 604 34.04 -32.18 7.79
N THR A 605 33.30 -33.15 7.27
CA THR A 605 32.29 -32.90 6.23
C THR A 605 30.95 -32.54 6.86
N LEU A 606 30.40 -31.38 6.50
CA LEU A 606 29.03 -31.01 6.86
C LEU A 606 28.03 -31.32 5.75
N PRO A 607 26.76 -31.60 6.08
CA PRO A 607 25.68 -31.62 5.10
C PRO A 607 25.58 -30.28 4.34
N ALA A 608 25.29 -30.34 3.03
CA ALA A 608 25.30 -29.16 2.16
C ALA A 608 24.30 -28.07 2.59
N ASP A 609 23.11 -28.46 3.05
CA ASP A 609 22.10 -27.52 3.56
C ASP A 609 22.53 -26.82 4.86
N LEU A 610 23.21 -27.53 5.76
CA LEU A 610 23.76 -26.91 6.97
C LEU A 610 24.92 -25.97 6.62
N HIS A 611 25.71 -26.31 5.62
CA HIS A 611 26.76 -25.44 5.10
C HIS A 611 26.18 -24.14 4.51
N ASP A 612 25.10 -24.21 3.71
CA ASP A 612 24.41 -23.01 3.22
C ASP A 612 23.90 -22.14 4.37
N TRP A 613 23.36 -22.75 5.42
CA TRP A 613 22.87 -22.04 6.59
C TRP A 613 24.00 -21.27 7.29
N LEU A 614 25.10 -21.93 7.61
CA LEU A 614 26.24 -21.32 8.30
C LEU A 614 26.93 -20.21 7.49
N PHE A 615 26.88 -20.28 6.15
CA PHE A 615 27.40 -19.23 5.26
C PHE A 615 26.34 -18.17 4.88
N GLY A 616 25.10 -18.31 5.36
CA GLY A 616 24.00 -17.43 4.99
C GLY A 616 23.72 -17.38 3.48
N MET A 617 24.01 -18.47 2.76
CA MET A 617 23.82 -18.60 1.31
C MET A 617 22.43 -19.16 1.00
N ILE A 618 21.41 -18.33 1.23
CA ILE A 618 20.02 -18.75 1.18
C ILE A 618 19.19 -17.71 0.43
N LEU A 619 18.28 -18.17 -0.44
CA LEU A 619 17.32 -17.27 -1.07
C LEU A 619 16.20 -16.87 -0.08
N PRO A 620 15.62 -15.66 -0.18
CA PRO A 620 14.50 -15.19 0.65
C PRO A 620 13.23 -16.05 0.58
N GLY A 621 12.24 -15.78 1.44
CA GLY A 621 10.92 -16.43 1.35
C GLY A 621 10.98 -17.95 1.54
N GLN A 622 10.41 -18.70 0.60
CA GLN A 622 10.22 -20.16 0.76
C GLN A 622 11.51 -20.97 0.90
N TRP A 623 12.60 -20.53 0.27
CA TRP A 623 13.91 -21.19 0.38
C TRP A 623 14.51 -20.99 1.78
N PHE A 624 14.37 -19.79 2.35
CA PHE A 624 14.77 -19.50 3.72
C PHE A 624 13.97 -20.33 4.73
N ALA A 625 12.64 -20.34 4.59
CA ALA A 625 11.76 -21.13 5.45
C ALA A 625 12.11 -22.62 5.38
N PHE A 626 12.39 -23.16 4.20
CA PHE A 626 12.88 -24.52 4.06
C PHE A 626 14.23 -24.72 4.76
N LYS A 627 15.20 -23.84 4.49
CA LYS A 627 16.58 -23.99 4.97
C LYS A 627 16.68 -23.95 6.48
N ILE A 628 15.96 -23.03 7.15
CA ILE A 628 16.01 -22.90 8.61
C ILE A 628 15.48 -24.16 9.32
N MET A 629 14.41 -24.78 8.81
CA MET A 629 13.88 -26.02 9.38
C MET A 629 14.78 -27.22 9.06
N THR A 630 15.33 -27.29 7.85
CA THR A 630 16.31 -28.32 7.48
C THR A 630 17.56 -28.23 8.35
N ALA A 631 18.11 -27.03 8.57
CA ALA A 631 19.22 -26.81 9.48
C ALA A 631 18.87 -27.24 10.92
N LEU A 632 17.65 -26.94 11.39
CA LEU A 632 17.18 -27.34 12.72
C LEU A 632 17.13 -28.87 12.88
N ILE A 633 16.63 -29.59 11.87
CA ILE A 633 16.60 -31.06 11.84
C ILE A 633 18.01 -31.63 11.80
N LEU A 634 18.89 -31.10 10.95
CA LEU A 634 20.28 -31.57 10.81
C LEU A 634 21.10 -31.35 12.09
N CYS A 635 20.82 -30.28 12.82
CA CYS A 635 21.40 -30.01 14.14
C CYS A 635 20.73 -30.80 15.28
N THR A 636 19.79 -31.71 14.99
CA THR A 636 19.15 -32.59 15.98
C THR A 636 19.52 -34.06 15.70
N PRO A 637 20.66 -34.56 16.22
CA PRO A 637 21.13 -35.93 15.98
C PRO A 637 20.08 -37.02 16.24
N SER A 638 19.23 -36.84 17.26
CA SER A 638 18.17 -37.80 17.62
C SER A 638 17.12 -38.07 16.51
N ILE A 639 16.93 -37.13 15.58
CA ILE A 639 15.89 -37.24 14.54
C ILE A 639 16.42 -37.12 13.11
N LYS A 640 17.63 -36.58 12.89
CA LYS A 640 18.13 -36.25 11.54
C LYS A 640 18.10 -37.44 10.58
N GLU A 641 18.45 -38.64 11.05
CA GLU A 641 18.47 -39.86 10.21
C GLU A 641 17.07 -40.42 9.95
N LYS A 642 16.11 -40.20 10.85
CA LYS A 642 14.74 -40.74 10.75
C LYS A 642 13.82 -39.85 9.91
N THR A 643 14.01 -38.53 10.01
CA THR A 643 13.16 -37.55 9.32
C THR A 643 13.70 -37.25 7.92
N GLY A 644 15.03 -37.20 7.77
CA GLY A 644 15.67 -36.81 6.51
C GLY A 644 15.43 -35.34 6.14
N ILE A 645 15.81 -34.99 4.92
CA ILE A 645 15.58 -33.66 4.32
C ILE A 645 14.24 -33.72 3.57
N ALA A 646 13.42 -32.68 3.70
CA ALA A 646 12.13 -32.63 3.02
C ALA A 646 12.27 -32.61 1.49
N ALA A 647 11.39 -33.34 0.80
CA ALA A 647 11.40 -33.44 -0.66
C ALA A 647 10.89 -32.16 -1.37
N PHE A 648 10.02 -31.39 -0.72
CA PHE A 648 9.42 -30.16 -1.25
C PHE A 648 9.53 -29.00 -0.28
N PHE A 649 9.54 -27.77 -0.80
CA PHE A 649 9.58 -26.56 0.04
C PHE A 649 8.36 -26.45 0.96
N ASP A 650 7.17 -26.86 0.50
CA ASP A 650 5.92 -26.75 1.24
C ASP A 650 5.63 -27.93 2.20
N CYS A 651 6.59 -28.83 2.42
CA CYS A 651 6.41 -29.94 3.36
C CYS A 651 6.19 -29.43 4.80
N GLY A 652 5.17 -29.98 5.45
CA GLY A 652 5.05 -29.91 6.91
C GLY A 652 5.92 -30.95 7.60
N LEU A 653 6.15 -30.74 8.89
CA LEU A 653 6.92 -31.64 9.74
C LEU A 653 6.04 -32.20 10.86
N SER A 654 5.93 -33.52 10.93
CA SER A 654 5.24 -34.22 12.02
C SER A 654 6.23 -34.98 12.88
N LEU A 655 6.27 -34.67 14.17
CA LEU A 655 7.09 -35.35 15.18
C LEU A 655 6.17 -35.99 16.23
N PRO A 656 6.63 -37.01 16.99
CA PRO A 656 5.76 -37.77 17.90
C PRO A 656 4.96 -36.95 18.93
N LYS A 657 5.42 -35.74 19.28
CA LYS A 657 4.77 -34.86 20.26
C LYS A 657 4.23 -33.56 19.67
N LYS A 658 4.75 -33.11 18.52
CA LYS A 658 4.51 -31.78 17.96
C LYS A 658 4.53 -31.83 16.44
N SER A 659 3.70 -31.04 15.79
CA SER A 659 3.73 -30.83 14.34
C SER A 659 3.94 -29.36 13.99
N TYR A 660 4.53 -29.11 12.82
CA TYR A 660 4.87 -27.79 12.29
C TYR A 660 4.46 -27.73 10.82
N TRP A 661 3.84 -26.64 10.40
CA TRP A 661 3.26 -26.53 9.07
C TRP A 661 3.70 -25.24 8.39
N ARG A 662 3.93 -25.28 7.09
CA ARG A 662 4.25 -24.08 6.31
C ARG A 662 3.03 -23.16 6.24
N VAL A 663 3.25 -21.84 6.30
CA VAL A 663 2.18 -20.81 6.30
C VAL A 663 1.27 -20.87 5.06
N ARG A 664 1.80 -21.33 3.92
CA ARG A 664 1.06 -21.50 2.66
C ARG A 664 0.37 -22.84 2.50
N THR A 665 0.52 -23.77 3.44
CA THR A 665 -0.19 -25.06 3.39
C THR A 665 -1.59 -24.96 3.98
N VAL A 666 -2.50 -25.81 3.51
CA VAL A 666 -3.87 -25.87 4.02
C VAL A 666 -3.92 -26.05 5.53
N LEU A 667 -3.07 -26.94 6.07
CA LEU A 667 -2.98 -27.17 7.50
C LEU A 667 -2.40 -25.96 8.24
N GLY A 668 -1.39 -25.27 7.70
CA GLY A 668 -0.89 -24.04 8.28
C GLY A 668 -1.98 -22.96 8.38
N ARG A 669 -2.73 -22.75 7.29
CA ARG A 669 -3.80 -21.75 7.23
C ARG A 669 -4.99 -22.09 8.13
N VAL A 670 -5.45 -23.34 8.14
CA VAL A 670 -6.60 -23.76 8.94
C VAL A 670 -6.25 -23.83 10.42
N LEU A 671 -5.11 -24.45 10.78
CA LEU A 671 -4.73 -24.64 12.18
C LEU A 671 -4.25 -23.36 12.86
N GLY A 672 -3.80 -22.34 12.12
CA GLY A 672 -3.20 -21.12 12.67
C GLY A 672 -4.04 -20.37 13.71
N CYS A 673 -5.36 -20.58 13.77
CA CYS A 673 -6.22 -20.03 14.81
C CYS A 673 -6.12 -20.72 16.19
N LEU A 674 -5.46 -21.87 16.28
CA LEU A 674 -5.34 -22.60 17.55
C LEU A 674 -4.52 -21.82 18.59
N PRO A 675 -4.94 -21.81 19.86
CA PRO A 675 -4.26 -21.05 20.89
C PRO A 675 -2.85 -21.58 21.14
N GLY A 676 -1.89 -20.66 21.23
CA GLY A 676 -0.49 -20.97 21.54
C GLY A 676 0.38 -21.34 20.34
N LEU A 677 -0.16 -21.34 19.12
CA LEU A 677 0.61 -21.41 17.89
C LEU A 677 1.32 -20.08 17.61
N ILE A 678 2.50 -20.18 17.04
CA ILE A 678 3.35 -19.05 16.64
C ILE A 678 3.59 -19.18 15.13
N SER A 679 3.59 -18.04 14.43
CA SER A 679 4.03 -17.93 13.04
C SER A 679 5.39 -17.25 13.02
N LEU A 680 6.41 -17.91 12.47
CA LEU A 680 7.76 -17.36 12.36
C LEU A 680 8.46 -17.93 11.13
N CYS A 681 9.06 -17.07 10.30
CA CYS A 681 9.83 -17.45 9.12
C CYS A 681 9.13 -18.48 8.21
N GLY A 682 7.84 -18.29 7.94
CA GLY A 682 7.06 -19.19 7.07
C GLY A 682 6.60 -20.49 7.73
N TRP A 683 6.77 -20.65 9.05
CA TRP A 683 6.33 -21.81 9.82
C TRP A 683 5.30 -21.47 10.89
N ILE A 684 4.29 -22.34 11.02
CA ILE A 684 3.26 -22.30 12.05
C ILE A 684 3.42 -23.52 12.94
N GLY A 685 3.56 -23.30 14.25
CA GLY A 685 3.68 -24.38 15.23
C GLY A 685 3.96 -23.87 16.64
N PRO A 686 4.07 -24.79 17.62
CA PRO A 686 3.84 -26.23 17.50
C PRO A 686 2.36 -26.63 17.63
N SER A 687 1.87 -27.49 16.73
CA SER A 687 0.53 -28.08 16.78
C SER A 687 0.55 -29.50 17.38
N ARG A 688 -0.64 -30.06 17.68
CA ARG A 688 -0.82 -31.39 18.28
C ARG A 688 -0.35 -32.53 17.35
N ASN A 689 -0.26 -33.74 17.92
CA ASN A 689 0.12 -34.95 17.20
C ASN A 689 -0.95 -35.37 16.17
N LEU A 690 -0.51 -36.05 15.11
CA LEU A 690 -1.32 -36.48 13.97
C LEU A 690 -1.60 -37.99 14.02
N SER A 691 -2.70 -38.43 13.43
CA SER A 691 -3.00 -39.84 13.18
C SER A 691 -2.93 -40.15 11.68
N LEU A 692 -2.12 -41.13 11.29
CA LEU A 692 -2.01 -41.58 9.91
C LEU A 692 -3.09 -42.64 9.62
N VAL A 693 -3.84 -42.47 8.54
CA VAL A 693 -4.94 -43.37 8.14
C VAL A 693 -4.80 -43.74 6.65
N LYS A 694 -5.12 -44.98 6.27
CA LYS A 694 -5.06 -45.45 4.87
C LYS A 694 -6.44 -45.29 4.21
N HIS A 695 -6.57 -44.38 3.24
CA HIS A 695 -7.76 -44.26 2.39
C HIS A 695 -7.45 -43.50 1.09
N ILE A 696 -8.13 -43.83 -0.02
CA ILE A 696 -7.94 -43.22 -1.35
C ILE A 696 -8.82 -41.96 -1.49
N SER A 697 -8.30 -40.87 -2.08
CA SER A 697 -9.03 -39.62 -2.37
C SER A 697 -8.70 -39.08 -3.77
N ARG A 698 -9.64 -38.30 -4.35
CA ARG A 698 -9.57 -37.62 -5.64
C ARG A 698 -9.05 -36.18 -5.53
N ASP A 699 -8.65 -35.67 -6.70
CA ASP A 699 -7.94 -34.43 -7.03
C ASP A 699 -8.67 -33.11 -6.65
N PRO A 700 -7.99 -32.16 -5.96
CA PRO A 700 -8.52 -30.81 -5.73
C PRO A 700 -7.71 -29.73 -6.49
N SER A 701 -8.32 -29.18 -7.55
CA SER A 701 -7.87 -27.93 -8.18
C SER A 701 -9.05 -26.97 -8.27
N ALA A 702 -9.27 -26.21 -7.18
CA ALA A 702 -10.20 -25.09 -7.19
C ALA A 702 -9.42 -23.80 -7.50
N PRO A 703 -9.82 -23.02 -8.52
CA PRO A 703 -9.16 -21.77 -8.88
C PRO A 703 -9.32 -20.70 -7.79
N ILE A 704 -8.33 -19.80 -7.64
CA ILE A 704 -8.54 -18.53 -6.96
C ILE A 704 -9.33 -17.66 -7.95
N ILE A 705 -10.64 -17.54 -7.77
CA ILE A 705 -11.48 -16.78 -8.70
C ILE A 705 -11.28 -15.29 -8.45
N VAL A 706 -10.50 -14.63 -9.31
CA VAL A 706 -10.41 -13.17 -9.44
C VAL A 706 -11.08 -12.79 -10.75
N SER A 707 -12.41 -12.96 -10.86
CA SER A 707 -13.12 -12.58 -12.08
C SER A 707 -13.24 -11.06 -12.18
N SER A 708 -12.96 -10.54 -13.38
CA SER A 708 -13.12 -9.14 -13.77
C SER A 708 -14.59 -8.70 -13.71
N SER A 709 -14.79 -7.45 -13.30
CA SER A 709 -16.05 -6.67 -13.31
C SER A 709 -17.05 -6.92 -12.17
N GLY A 710 -16.63 -6.70 -10.92
CA GLY A 710 -17.57 -6.27 -9.88
C GLY A 710 -17.90 -4.80 -10.08
N ARG A 711 -19.14 -4.44 -10.44
CA ARG A 711 -19.61 -3.06 -10.25
C ARG A 711 -19.51 -2.75 -8.75
N GLY A 712 -19.05 -1.55 -8.40
CA GLY A 712 -19.18 -1.06 -7.03
C GLY A 712 -20.65 -1.11 -6.58
N TYR A 713 -20.89 -1.14 -5.28
CA TYR A 713 -22.25 -1.15 -4.74
C TYR A 713 -23.04 0.05 -5.28
N ASP A 714 -24.09 -0.24 -6.05
CA ASP A 714 -24.91 0.76 -6.75
C ASP A 714 -26.23 1.04 -5.99
N ASP A 715 -26.43 0.40 -4.82
CA ASP A 715 -27.67 0.46 -4.03
C ASP A 715 -28.07 1.89 -3.63
N THR A 716 -27.07 2.76 -3.45
CA THR A 716 -27.27 4.17 -3.10
C THR A 716 -27.39 5.07 -4.31
N GLN A 717 -27.11 4.59 -5.53
CA GLN A 717 -27.29 5.35 -6.75
C GLN A 717 -28.77 5.37 -7.17
N PRO A 718 -29.21 6.38 -7.94
CA PRO A 718 -30.58 6.46 -8.39
C PRO A 718 -30.88 5.28 -9.33
N LYS A 719 -32.01 4.59 -9.09
CA LYS A 719 -32.42 3.48 -9.96
C LYS A 719 -32.87 4.01 -11.32
N GLU A 720 -32.81 3.16 -12.34
CA GLU A 720 -33.27 3.52 -13.69
C GLU A 720 -34.75 3.95 -13.65
N GLY A 721 -35.03 5.21 -14.05
CA GLY A 721 -36.36 5.83 -14.02
C GLY A 721 -36.77 6.46 -12.68
N GLU A 722 -35.94 6.39 -11.63
CA GLU A 722 -36.16 7.10 -10.37
C GLU A 722 -35.88 8.59 -10.54
N LYS A 723 -36.79 9.45 -10.06
CA LYS A 723 -36.56 10.90 -10.07
C LYS A 723 -35.49 11.26 -9.05
N ILE A 724 -34.59 12.18 -9.43
CA ILE A 724 -33.42 12.55 -8.62
C ILE A 724 -33.86 13.26 -7.33
N GLU A 725 -34.86 14.14 -7.37
CA GLU A 725 -35.25 14.93 -6.21
C GLU A 725 -35.82 14.08 -5.05
N PRO A 726 -36.75 13.13 -5.27
CA PRO A 726 -37.17 12.19 -4.24
C PRO A 726 -36.05 11.29 -3.73
N TRP A 727 -35.20 10.79 -4.62
CA TRP A 727 -34.03 9.99 -4.26
C TRP A 727 -33.07 10.77 -3.35
N MET A 728 -32.81 12.04 -3.66
CA MET A 728 -31.97 12.89 -2.81
C MET A 728 -32.57 13.18 -1.45
N ALA A 729 -33.89 13.42 -1.39
CA ALA A 729 -34.59 13.62 -0.12
C ALA A 729 -34.48 12.35 0.75
N ASP A 730 -34.57 11.16 0.13
CA ASP A 730 -34.34 9.85 0.76
C ASP A 730 -32.90 9.72 1.28
N MET A 731 -31.89 10.04 0.46
CA MET A 731 -30.48 9.98 0.86
C MET A 731 -30.13 10.96 1.98
N ARG A 732 -30.72 12.16 2.01
CA ARG A 732 -30.45 13.18 3.03
C ARG A 732 -31.18 12.92 4.35
N ASN A 733 -32.21 12.08 4.35
CA ASN A 733 -32.96 11.77 5.56
C ASN A 733 -32.09 10.97 6.55
N ALA A 734 -31.70 11.61 7.65
CA ALA A 734 -30.84 11.00 8.66
C ALA A 734 -31.42 9.72 9.28
N SER A 735 -32.74 9.55 9.30
CA SER A 735 -33.41 8.36 9.82
C SER A 735 -33.24 7.12 8.93
N ASN A 736 -32.87 7.32 7.67
CA ASN A 736 -32.60 6.23 6.73
C ASN A 736 -31.16 5.70 6.80
N TRP A 737 -30.32 6.28 7.67
CA TRP A 737 -28.96 5.85 7.93
C TRP A 737 -28.91 5.14 9.28
N ILE A 738 -28.57 3.85 9.24
CA ILE A 738 -28.60 2.98 10.42
C ILE A 738 -27.29 2.22 10.57
N VAL A 739 -26.95 1.85 11.79
CA VAL A 739 -25.81 0.97 12.06
C VAL A 739 -26.35 -0.46 12.19
N PRO A 740 -25.97 -1.40 11.29
CA PRO A 740 -26.44 -2.78 11.37
C PRO A 740 -25.84 -3.49 12.59
N GLU A 741 -26.64 -4.34 13.22
CA GLU A 741 -26.20 -5.10 14.39
C GLU A 741 -25.25 -6.25 13.99
N PRO A 742 -24.11 -6.42 14.68
CA PRO A 742 -23.20 -7.52 14.42
C PRO A 742 -23.78 -8.87 14.90
N PRO A 743 -23.25 -10.01 14.41
CA PRO A 743 -23.64 -11.34 14.88
C PRO A 743 -23.54 -11.48 16.41
N VAL A 744 -24.59 -12.04 17.01
CA VAL A 744 -24.68 -12.26 18.47
C VAL A 744 -23.67 -13.31 18.91
N LYS A 745 -23.02 -13.05 20.06
CA LYS A 745 -22.02 -13.97 20.63
C LYS A 745 -22.65 -15.31 21.02
N GLN A 746 -22.11 -16.40 20.48
CA GLN A 746 -22.51 -17.76 20.79
C GLN A 746 -21.79 -18.32 22.03
N VAL A 747 -22.49 -19.20 22.76
CA VAL A 747 -21.95 -19.94 23.91
C VAL A 747 -21.50 -21.36 23.52
N SER A 748 -21.78 -21.79 22.28
CA SER A 748 -21.42 -23.12 21.80
C SER A 748 -19.90 -23.33 21.82
N THR A 749 -19.49 -24.55 22.15
CA THR A 749 -18.09 -24.96 22.07
C THR A 749 -17.89 -26.09 21.08
N CYS A 750 -16.77 -26.01 20.37
CA CYS A 750 -16.34 -26.96 19.37
C CYS A 750 -14.89 -27.37 19.68
N GLU A 751 -14.68 -28.66 19.90
CA GLU A 751 -13.38 -29.21 20.26
C GLU A 751 -12.82 -30.07 19.12
N LEU A 752 -11.61 -29.74 18.63
CA LEU A 752 -10.86 -30.60 17.73
C LEU A 752 -10.38 -31.85 18.48
N LYS A 753 -10.82 -33.03 18.02
CA LYS A 753 -10.44 -34.33 18.61
C LYS A 753 -9.19 -34.92 17.99
N THR A 754 -9.11 -34.95 16.67
CA THR A 754 -7.95 -35.50 15.96
C THR A 754 -7.75 -34.87 14.60
N ILE A 755 -6.50 -34.92 14.14
CA ILE A 755 -6.09 -34.60 12.77
C ILE A 755 -5.70 -35.92 12.11
N GLN A 756 -6.36 -36.25 11.01
CA GLN A 756 -6.11 -37.45 10.23
C GLN A 756 -5.41 -37.10 8.93
N LEU A 757 -4.32 -37.79 8.62
CA LEU A 757 -3.62 -37.68 7.33
C LEU A 757 -3.86 -38.94 6.51
N ASN A 758 -4.48 -38.77 5.35
CA ASN A 758 -4.78 -39.82 4.40
C ASN A 758 -3.78 -39.80 3.25
N ARG A 759 -3.11 -40.91 3.00
CA ARG A 759 -2.18 -41.04 1.87
C ARG A 759 -2.92 -40.88 0.54
N ASN A 760 -2.50 -39.92 -0.28
CA ASN A 760 -3.02 -39.73 -1.63
C ASN A 760 -2.14 -40.52 -2.63
N ASN A 761 -2.71 -41.51 -3.32
CA ASN A 761 -1.99 -42.38 -4.26
C ASN A 761 -1.99 -41.86 -5.72
N ILE A 762 -2.38 -40.61 -5.96
CA ILE A 762 -2.34 -40.01 -7.31
C ILE A 762 -0.90 -39.61 -7.61
N GLY A 763 -0.11 -40.56 -8.11
CA GLY A 763 1.20 -40.32 -8.71
C GLY A 763 1.16 -40.65 -10.19
N ILE A 764 1.33 -39.65 -11.05
CA ILE A 764 1.83 -39.84 -12.42
C ILE A 764 3.35 -39.95 -12.27
N GLY A 765 3.87 -41.17 -12.15
CA GLY A 765 5.31 -41.42 -11.97
C GLY A 765 5.63 -42.91 -11.90
N SER A 766 6.76 -43.31 -12.49
CA SER A 766 7.27 -44.68 -12.54
C SER A 766 7.62 -45.25 -11.16
N ILE A 767 7.87 -46.56 -11.12
CA ILE A 767 8.02 -47.43 -9.93
C ILE A 767 9.11 -46.98 -8.90
N ASP A 768 9.93 -45.97 -9.20
CA ASP A 768 10.99 -45.44 -8.31
C ASP A 768 10.55 -44.26 -7.40
N ASP A 769 9.31 -43.75 -7.48
CA ASP A 769 8.84 -42.53 -6.78
C ASP A 769 8.18 -42.79 -5.39
N GLU A 770 8.64 -43.75 -4.58
CA GLU A 770 8.10 -43.96 -3.21
C GLU A 770 8.31 -42.76 -2.26
N GLU A 771 9.23 -41.84 -2.58
CA GLU A 771 9.58 -40.66 -1.76
C GLU A 771 8.64 -39.45 -1.96
N LYS A 772 7.77 -39.43 -2.98
CA LYS A 772 6.91 -38.28 -3.33
C LYS A 772 5.45 -38.52 -2.97
N VAL A 773 5.18 -38.83 -1.71
CA VAL A 773 3.82 -39.14 -1.24
C VAL A 773 3.13 -37.89 -0.70
N MET A 774 2.00 -37.53 -1.32
CA MET A 774 1.13 -36.45 -0.84
C MET A 774 0.09 -36.98 0.14
N TYR A 775 -0.31 -36.14 1.11
CA TYR A 775 -1.33 -36.50 2.11
C TYR A 775 -2.48 -35.51 2.09
N LEU A 776 -3.71 -36.02 2.16
CA LEU A 776 -4.92 -35.23 2.37
C LEU A 776 -5.25 -35.19 3.86
N ALA A 777 -5.44 -33.99 4.41
CA ALA A 777 -5.78 -33.82 5.81
C ALA A 777 -7.30 -33.79 6.05
N GLN A 778 -7.72 -34.33 7.19
CA GLN A 778 -9.10 -34.27 7.67
C GLN A 778 -9.12 -33.93 9.16
N LEU A 779 -10.09 -33.11 9.56
CA LEU A 779 -10.24 -32.63 10.94
C LEU A 779 -11.53 -33.20 11.53
N VAL A 780 -11.42 -33.80 12.71
CA VAL A 780 -12.55 -34.39 13.43
C VAL A 780 -12.88 -33.55 14.65
N PHE A 781 -14.13 -33.08 14.73
CA PHE A 781 -14.63 -32.19 15.76
C PHE A 781 -15.70 -32.87 16.61
N LYS A 782 -15.74 -32.51 17.90
CA LYS A 782 -16.84 -32.79 18.80
C LYS A 782 -17.48 -31.48 19.21
N ARG A 783 -18.80 -31.37 19.07
CA ARG A 783 -19.58 -30.22 19.54
C ARG A 783 -20.34 -30.58 20.81
N ASP A 784 -20.75 -29.56 21.56
CA ASP A 784 -21.51 -29.76 22.79
C ASP A 784 -22.99 -30.06 22.54
N ASP A 785 -23.53 -29.61 21.41
CA ASP A 785 -24.94 -29.68 21.05
C ASP A 785 -25.33 -30.98 20.31
N SER A 786 -24.34 -31.75 19.86
CA SER A 786 -24.55 -33.04 19.19
C SER A 786 -23.56 -34.10 19.69
N PRO A 787 -24.02 -35.33 19.94
CA PRO A 787 -23.13 -36.44 20.28
C PRO A 787 -22.27 -36.91 19.09
N ASP A 788 -22.62 -36.51 17.86
CA ASP A 788 -21.96 -36.97 16.64
C ASP A 788 -20.65 -36.24 16.39
N LEU A 789 -19.65 -37.00 15.92
CA LEU A 789 -18.38 -36.43 15.46
C LEU A 789 -18.54 -35.87 14.04
N GLN A 790 -18.19 -34.61 13.87
CA GLN A 790 -18.18 -33.96 12.55
C GLN A 790 -16.79 -34.03 11.94
N THR A 791 -16.71 -34.41 10.67
CA THR A 791 -15.43 -34.54 9.96
C THR A 791 -15.44 -33.63 8.74
N TYR A 792 -14.43 -32.76 8.64
CA TYR A 792 -14.23 -31.88 7.49
C TYR A 792 -12.96 -32.28 6.74
N LYS A 793 -13.07 -32.42 5.42
CA LYS A 793 -11.96 -32.80 4.56
C LYS A 793 -11.32 -31.55 3.96
N LEU A 794 -10.02 -31.39 4.14
CA LEU A 794 -9.30 -30.20 3.71
C LEU A 794 -8.87 -30.33 2.25
N PHE A 795 -9.79 -30.08 1.32
CA PHE A 795 -9.57 -30.26 -0.12
C PHE A 795 -8.79 -29.10 -0.75
N THR A 796 -9.18 -27.87 -0.44
CA THR A 796 -8.64 -26.67 -1.08
C THR A 796 -7.74 -25.89 -0.13
N ASN A 797 -6.96 -24.96 -0.68
CA ASN A 797 -6.07 -24.09 0.08
C ASN A 797 -6.64 -22.66 0.19
N PRO A 798 -7.69 -22.42 1.01
CA PRO A 798 -8.31 -21.11 1.12
C PRO A 798 -7.31 -20.10 1.68
N VAL A 799 -7.37 -18.86 1.20
CA VAL A 799 -6.65 -17.73 1.76
C VAL A 799 -7.55 -17.04 2.78
N PHE A 800 -7.05 -16.89 4.01
CA PHE A 800 -7.74 -16.18 5.08
C PHE A 800 -7.13 -14.79 5.27
N VAL A 801 -7.94 -13.75 5.20
CA VAL A 801 -7.45 -12.36 5.24
C VAL A 801 -7.94 -11.68 6.51
N THR A 802 -7.03 -11.08 7.28
CA THR A 802 -7.42 -10.25 8.43
C THR A 802 -7.25 -8.76 8.07
N PRO A 803 -8.34 -8.01 7.88
CA PRO A 803 -8.28 -6.59 7.54
C PRO A 803 -7.94 -5.72 8.77
N PRO A 804 -7.36 -4.52 8.54
CA PRO A 804 -7.04 -3.57 9.61
C PRO A 804 -8.32 -2.94 10.22
N PRO A 805 -8.22 -2.29 11.40
CA PRO A 805 -9.35 -1.58 11.98
C PRO A 805 -9.83 -0.42 11.12
N CYS A 806 -11.14 -0.17 11.11
CA CYS A 806 -11.70 1.07 10.56
C CYS A 806 -11.49 2.24 11.53
N ARG A 807 -11.52 3.48 11.02
CA ARG A 807 -11.44 4.68 11.87
C ARG A 807 -12.84 5.06 12.37
N PRO A 808 -12.95 5.72 13.54
CA PRO A 808 -14.26 6.11 14.06
C PRO A 808 -15.02 6.97 13.05
N GLY A 809 -16.22 6.54 12.70
CA GLY A 809 -17.15 7.34 11.90
C GLY A 809 -17.73 8.50 12.71
N PRO A 810 -18.56 9.35 12.10
CA PRO A 810 -19.21 10.48 12.77
C PRO A 810 -19.98 10.09 14.05
N LYS A 811 -20.52 8.86 14.11
CA LYS A 811 -21.24 8.29 15.26
C LYS A 811 -20.52 7.07 15.89
N GLY A 812 -19.21 6.91 15.64
CA GLY A 812 -18.44 5.76 16.09
C GLY A 812 -18.43 4.61 15.08
N ALA A 813 -19.51 3.84 14.99
CA ALA A 813 -19.69 2.80 13.97
C ALA A 813 -20.21 3.40 12.66
N HIS A 814 -19.87 2.79 11.52
CA HIS A 814 -20.28 3.27 10.20
C HIS A 814 -21.76 2.97 9.94
N GLU A 815 -22.44 3.97 9.40
CA GLU A 815 -23.86 3.90 9.05
C GLU A 815 -24.00 3.41 7.61
N ILE A 816 -25.05 2.65 7.30
CA ILE A 816 -25.45 2.30 5.94
C ILE A 816 -26.83 2.88 5.64
N HIS A 817 -27.13 3.10 4.37
CA HIS A 817 -28.47 3.49 3.96
C HIS A 817 -29.42 2.28 4.00
N LEU A 818 -30.72 2.50 4.27
CA LEU A 818 -31.74 1.43 4.31
C LEU A 818 -31.80 0.56 3.04
N ARG A 819 -31.43 1.13 1.87
CA ARG A 819 -31.33 0.39 0.60
C ARG A 819 -30.30 -0.74 0.65
N GLU A 820 -29.25 -0.59 1.45
CA GLU A 820 -28.16 -1.55 1.62
C GLU A 820 -28.45 -2.60 2.72
N LEU A 821 -29.50 -2.41 3.53
CA LEU A 821 -29.76 -3.23 4.72
C LEU A 821 -29.92 -4.72 4.40
N HIS A 822 -30.41 -5.05 3.20
CA HIS A 822 -30.56 -6.43 2.76
C HIS A 822 -29.25 -7.24 2.76
N ARG A 823 -28.09 -6.57 2.60
CA ARG A 823 -26.75 -7.19 2.68
C ARG A 823 -26.33 -7.56 4.11
N TYR A 824 -26.98 -6.98 5.11
CA TYR A 824 -26.69 -7.17 6.54
C TYR A 824 -27.79 -7.93 7.27
N SER A 825 -28.75 -8.49 6.52
CA SER A 825 -29.89 -9.23 7.08
C SER A 825 -29.43 -10.49 7.83
N GLU A 826 -30.17 -10.86 8.87
CA GLU A 826 -29.93 -12.07 9.66
C GLU A 826 -29.90 -13.36 8.81
N LYS A 827 -30.61 -13.39 7.67
CA LYS A 827 -30.60 -14.52 6.74
C LYS A 827 -29.21 -14.83 6.17
N ASN A 828 -28.30 -13.86 6.17
CA ASN A 828 -26.94 -14.00 5.67
C ASN A 828 -25.99 -14.56 6.76
N ILE A 829 -26.45 -14.67 8.01
CA ILE A 829 -25.66 -15.10 9.17
C ILE A 829 -25.87 -16.58 9.43
N TRP A 830 -24.79 -17.34 9.30
CA TRP A 830 -24.74 -18.79 9.49
C TRP A 830 -23.99 -19.13 10.75
N THR A 831 -24.64 -19.89 11.61
CA THR A 831 -24.01 -20.44 12.80
C THR A 831 -23.18 -21.68 12.45
N ILE A 832 -22.19 -22.02 13.28
CA ILE A 832 -21.41 -23.27 13.06
C ILE A 832 -22.30 -24.52 13.04
N GLU A 833 -23.47 -24.43 13.67
CA GLU A 833 -24.44 -25.49 13.71
C GLU A 833 -25.01 -25.82 12.32
N GLN A 834 -25.25 -24.78 11.52
CA GLN A 834 -25.91 -24.85 10.21
C GLN A 834 -24.94 -25.11 9.04
N LEU A 835 -23.63 -24.95 9.25
CA LEU A 835 -22.63 -25.04 8.17
C LEU A 835 -22.60 -26.40 7.45
N ARG A 836 -22.96 -27.49 8.14
CA ARG A 836 -22.96 -28.84 7.54
C ARG A 836 -23.99 -28.95 6.42
N ASP A 837 -25.15 -28.34 6.62
CA ASP A 837 -26.31 -28.45 5.73
C ASP A 837 -26.29 -27.39 4.63
N HIS A 838 -25.34 -26.46 4.67
CA HIS A 838 -25.16 -25.42 3.66
C HIS A 838 -24.89 -25.99 2.26
N THR A 839 -25.63 -25.50 1.27
CA THR A 839 -25.53 -25.86 -0.16
C THR A 839 -25.04 -24.67 -0.99
N ALA A 840 -24.81 -24.84 -2.30
CA ALA A 840 -24.43 -23.71 -3.15
C ALA A 840 -25.59 -22.73 -3.37
N GLU A 841 -26.82 -23.27 -3.45
CA GLU A 841 -28.08 -22.54 -3.65
C GLU A 841 -28.33 -21.50 -2.55
N ASP A 842 -27.93 -21.81 -1.32
CA ASP A 842 -28.06 -20.91 -0.16
C ASP A 842 -27.25 -19.60 -0.30
N THR A 843 -26.32 -19.53 -1.25
CA THR A 843 -25.45 -18.36 -1.50
C THR A 843 -25.64 -17.73 -2.88
N GLU A 844 -26.61 -18.18 -3.69
CA GLU A 844 -26.82 -17.63 -5.04
C GLU A 844 -27.26 -16.17 -5.03
N ASP A 845 -28.13 -15.79 -4.08
CA ASP A 845 -28.71 -14.44 -3.98
C ASP A 845 -28.00 -13.53 -2.94
N ILE A 846 -26.87 -13.98 -2.38
CA ILE A 846 -26.19 -13.29 -1.28
C ILE A 846 -24.77 -12.92 -1.70
N ASP A 847 -24.42 -11.64 -1.57
CA ASP A 847 -23.07 -11.14 -1.84
C ASP A 847 -22.03 -11.69 -0.83
N VAL A 848 -22.36 -11.66 0.46
CA VAL A 848 -21.47 -12.11 1.55
C VAL A 848 -22.21 -13.02 2.52
N MET A 849 -21.71 -14.25 2.66
CA MET A 849 -22.08 -15.17 3.73
C MET A 849 -21.29 -14.83 4.99
N VAL A 850 -21.98 -14.62 6.12
CA VAL A 850 -21.36 -14.34 7.41
C VAL A 850 -21.39 -15.59 8.28
N ILE A 851 -20.24 -16.17 8.58
CA ILE A 851 -20.10 -17.29 9.52
C ILE A 851 -19.90 -16.72 10.93
N ASN A 852 -20.88 -16.92 11.81
CA ASN A 852 -20.77 -16.59 13.23
C ASN A 852 -19.89 -17.63 13.94
N ALA A 853 -18.62 -17.28 14.18
CA ALA A 853 -17.60 -18.11 14.80
C ALA A 853 -17.17 -17.56 16.18
N THR A 854 -18.09 -16.89 16.88
CA THR A 854 -17.85 -16.29 18.21
C THR A 854 -17.78 -17.32 19.34
N GLY A 855 -18.26 -18.54 19.10
CA GLY A 855 -18.17 -19.67 20.02
C GLY A 855 -16.73 -20.17 20.21
N LYS A 856 -16.48 -20.89 21.31
CA LYS A 856 -15.13 -21.37 21.63
C LYS A 856 -14.71 -22.48 20.65
N GLY A 857 -13.63 -22.25 19.90
CA GLY A 857 -13.13 -23.20 18.90
C GLY A 857 -13.89 -23.21 17.57
N ALA A 858 -14.91 -22.35 17.43
CA ALA A 858 -15.74 -22.24 16.23
C ALA A 858 -14.94 -21.77 14.99
N GLU A 859 -13.96 -20.88 15.18
CA GLU A 859 -13.11 -20.38 14.08
C GLU A 859 -12.40 -21.51 13.33
N LEU A 860 -11.89 -22.52 14.03
CA LEU A 860 -11.20 -23.64 13.40
C LEU A 860 -12.13 -24.46 12.50
N LEU A 861 -13.36 -24.69 12.96
CA LEU A 861 -14.38 -25.39 12.17
C LEU A 861 -14.78 -24.57 10.94
N ALA A 862 -14.97 -23.25 11.09
CA ALA A 862 -15.27 -22.36 9.98
C ALA A 862 -14.15 -22.39 8.91
N ARG A 863 -12.88 -22.33 9.32
CA ARG A 863 -11.73 -22.45 8.41
C ARG A 863 -11.68 -23.82 7.73
N ALA A 864 -12.01 -24.90 8.45
CA ALA A 864 -12.06 -26.25 7.89
C ALA A 864 -13.16 -26.39 6.83
N TRP A 865 -14.34 -25.83 7.11
CA TRP A 865 -15.46 -25.76 6.17
C TRP A 865 -15.09 -24.96 4.91
N CYS A 866 -14.43 -23.80 5.06
CA CYS A 866 -13.92 -23.02 3.93
C CYS A 866 -12.98 -23.84 3.04
N SER A 867 -12.09 -24.63 3.63
CA SER A 867 -11.18 -25.52 2.89
C SER A 867 -11.91 -26.68 2.21
N GLU A 868 -12.95 -27.21 2.81
CA GLU A 868 -13.78 -28.25 2.19
C GLU A 868 -14.59 -27.70 1.00
N ARG A 869 -15.10 -26.47 1.11
CA ARG A 869 -15.97 -25.83 0.10
C ARG A 869 -15.25 -24.96 -0.93
N GLY A 870 -13.94 -24.76 -0.82
CA GLY A 870 -13.20 -23.93 -1.77
C GLY A 870 -13.42 -22.43 -1.61
N LYS A 871 -13.66 -21.95 -0.39
CA LYS A 871 -14.00 -20.55 -0.11
C LYS A 871 -12.85 -19.85 0.60
N ASN A 872 -12.31 -18.79 -0.02
CA ASN A 872 -11.49 -17.80 0.69
C ASN A 872 -12.39 -17.03 1.68
N ALA A 873 -11.81 -16.45 2.73
CA ALA A 873 -12.61 -15.70 3.69
C ALA A 873 -11.87 -14.52 4.34
N VAL A 874 -12.61 -13.46 4.60
CA VAL A 874 -12.21 -12.39 5.51
C VAL A 874 -12.46 -12.84 6.94
N ILE A 875 -11.51 -12.66 7.85
CA ILE A 875 -11.65 -12.98 9.27
C ILE A 875 -11.65 -11.69 10.08
N ARG A 876 -12.77 -11.39 10.73
CA ARG A 876 -12.89 -10.26 11.65
C ARG A 876 -12.57 -10.70 13.07
N ARG A 877 -11.50 -10.14 13.63
CA ARG A 877 -11.05 -10.34 15.02
C ARG A 877 -11.38 -9.15 15.91
N ALA A 878 -11.21 -9.34 17.23
CA ALA A 878 -11.32 -8.27 18.20
C ALA A 878 -10.31 -7.14 17.89
N GLY A 879 -10.78 -5.90 17.92
CA GLY A 879 -9.98 -4.74 17.51
C GLY A 879 -9.82 -4.57 15.99
N GLY A 880 -10.47 -5.41 15.18
CA GLY A 880 -10.58 -5.23 13.73
C GLY A 880 -11.69 -4.26 13.32
N PRO A 881 -12.06 -4.23 12.03
CA PRO A 881 -13.06 -3.29 11.52
C PRO A 881 -14.46 -3.54 12.08
N CYS A 882 -15.34 -2.54 11.93
CA CYS A 882 -16.76 -2.64 12.26
C CYS A 882 -17.47 -3.64 11.33
N TYR A 883 -18.71 -4.01 11.65
CA TYR A 883 -19.48 -4.99 10.87
C TYR A 883 -19.67 -4.56 9.41
N VAL A 884 -19.98 -3.28 9.18
CA VAL A 884 -20.12 -2.67 7.84
C VAL A 884 -18.86 -2.87 7.01
N CYS A 885 -17.73 -2.39 7.51
CA CYS A 885 -16.45 -2.49 6.82
C CYS A 885 -15.98 -3.94 6.62
N ALA A 886 -16.30 -4.85 7.56
CA ALA A 886 -15.94 -6.26 7.42
C ALA A 886 -16.73 -6.97 6.32
N VAL A 887 -18.03 -6.67 6.18
CA VAL A 887 -18.87 -7.19 5.08
C VAL A 887 -18.42 -6.58 3.75
N GLN A 888 -18.20 -5.26 3.68
CA GLN A 888 -17.69 -4.60 2.48
C GLN A 888 -16.32 -5.15 2.05
N ALA A 889 -15.43 -5.44 2.99
CA ALA A 889 -14.14 -6.07 2.72
C ALA A 889 -14.27 -7.45 2.07
N ALA A 890 -15.28 -8.23 2.45
CA ALA A 890 -15.50 -9.58 1.95
C ALA A 890 -16.28 -9.63 0.62
N GLY A 891 -17.10 -8.61 0.33
CA GLY A 891 -18.01 -8.59 -0.81
C GLY A 891 -17.40 -8.05 -2.11
N GLN A 892 -18.25 -7.83 -3.12
CA GLN A 892 -17.83 -7.47 -4.48
C GLN A 892 -16.96 -6.20 -4.58
N GLY A 893 -17.24 -5.22 -3.71
CA GLY A 893 -16.49 -3.95 -3.66
C GLY A 893 -15.11 -4.05 -3.01
N GLY A 894 -14.79 -5.18 -2.38
CA GLY A 894 -13.54 -5.41 -1.63
C GLY A 894 -12.67 -6.52 -2.23
N LEU A 895 -12.43 -7.55 -1.42
CA LEU A 895 -11.59 -8.71 -1.78
C LEU A 895 -12.33 -9.80 -2.55
N ARG A 896 -13.65 -9.70 -2.69
CA ARG A 896 -14.50 -10.67 -3.40
C ARG A 896 -14.35 -12.11 -2.87
N THR A 897 -14.10 -12.27 -1.58
CA THR A 897 -14.02 -13.59 -0.95
C THR A 897 -15.41 -14.24 -0.80
N GLY A 898 -16.47 -13.42 -0.69
CA GLY A 898 -17.85 -13.87 -0.51
C GLY A 898 -18.16 -14.49 0.86
N VAL A 899 -17.16 -14.68 1.73
CA VAL A 899 -17.30 -15.23 3.07
C VAL A 899 -16.62 -14.35 4.11
N LEU A 900 -17.33 -14.03 5.18
CA LEU A 900 -16.84 -13.33 6.36
C LEU A 900 -16.93 -14.26 7.59
N ILE A 901 -15.82 -14.58 8.23
CA ILE A 901 -15.78 -15.29 9.52
C ILE A 901 -15.74 -14.27 10.65
N TRP A 902 -16.77 -14.24 11.48
CA TRP A 902 -16.93 -13.30 12.60
C TRP A 902 -16.55 -13.97 13.94
N VAL A 903 -15.44 -13.57 14.55
CA VAL A 903 -14.84 -14.30 15.71
C VAL A 903 -15.10 -13.63 17.06
N SER A 904 -15.48 -12.35 17.10
CA SER A 904 -15.56 -11.58 18.37
C SER A 904 -16.73 -10.63 18.46
#